data_AF-A0A151ZHJ8-F1
#
_entry.id   AF-A0A151ZHJ8-F1
#
_cell.length_a   1.000
_cell.length_b   1.000
_cell.length_c   1.000
_cell.angle_alpha   90.00
_cell.angle_beta   90.00
_cell.angle_gamma   90.00
#
_symmetry.space_group_name_H-M   'P 1'
#
loop_
_entity.id
_entity.type
_entity.pdbx_description
1 polymer ?
#
loop_
_entity_poly.entity_id
_entity_poly.type
_entity_poly.pdbx_seq_one_letter_code
_entity_poly.pdbx_strand_id
1 'polypeptide(L)'
;MNKDNTQPTNFNDIDIPKEHWNNESVQKWCKVIGIPESDIKHIRDNNIKGRWLVLKKDNLEKELKEIQVSANSAFEIYLKFNPTTSGHQVEEDYSDILKHLVDKCDQNFFKSHNIIATYGKDFPLEGRKETMDILCQETEKRFKNRSETDQKIHPILVATGSPGIGKTRVLVEYPKILESKKIGYPNYKELYVSYGNGTPFQESDELRIGIVTSFCLRIIAYHNKLTAPWDYLLRVYKKKYPSRQLNLLEVLEHIQVEVGKPTTFLLSVDEFQKMLVTRNTPQESRAYLKEIVTRIGGLLCNNHSNIFLVAVFGGILLTPLSQVIFTSGHHCKALPIPILSLDQMLNIAKGIDTIRPHVEEQRFKYCLYLIGGWPRILEQFLLAVDNLLVNSNGTEEYYTDAIGTAEQYLDNIYRAQITHEDQIKIQTLLAYSFTGIPVTSWSAEYPKGLGQTFEELEFLGLITKYKVSNATLVAIPPIAVNLCKDDHFNSIRAIKNILKYQSHWQGWEKFCAQLLVVKLSMFHYLDVNSITMTELLGQDAINSPSSNNKLIDISDPGPKYEILEHQYPTYRKENIDRKKVYLNATGAAFDLFIFNGNVMIAGQAKSKVKGKLTENLGMIEYDKTTKAIKNGINLGVISDLLLENVFLVIFANMDSGIVKEDLYESVVVVDHTTHQFFGPNMRLLLH
;
A
#
# COMPACT_ATOMS: atom_id res chain seq x y z
N MET A 1 -40.92 67.37 2.34
CA MET A 1 -40.17 66.94 3.54
C MET A 1 -40.39 65.45 3.77
N ASN A 2 -39.30 64.67 3.75
CA ASN A 2 -39.10 63.30 4.29
C ASN A 2 -37.90 62.70 3.52
N LYS A 3 -36.89 62.04 4.07
CA LYS A 3 -36.44 61.69 5.44
C LYS A 3 -34.92 61.45 5.33
N ASP A 4 -34.16 61.90 6.33
CA ASP A 4 -32.77 61.54 6.66
C ASP A 4 -31.67 61.69 5.58
N ASN A 5 -31.17 62.92 5.40
CA ASN A 5 -29.84 63.21 4.84
C ASN A 5 -28.77 63.31 5.95
N THR A 6 -28.90 62.52 7.01
CA THR A 6 -27.92 62.45 8.10
C THR A 6 -26.80 61.48 7.74
N GLN A 7 -25.55 61.89 7.98
CA GLN A 7 -24.39 61.01 7.75
C GLN A 7 -24.44 59.84 8.75
N PRO A 8 -24.26 58.58 8.30
CA PRO A 8 -24.18 57.44 9.20
C PRO A 8 -22.94 57.54 10.10
N THR A 9 -23.12 57.26 11.38
CA THR A 9 -22.04 57.24 12.37
C THR A 9 -21.50 55.85 12.68
N ASN A 10 -22.26 54.80 12.32
CA ASN A 10 -21.91 53.39 12.46
C ASN A 10 -22.21 52.64 11.16
N PHE A 11 -21.40 51.63 10.83
CA PHE A 11 -21.55 50.80 9.64
C PHE A 11 -21.47 49.31 10.00
N ASN A 12 -22.17 48.48 9.24
CA ASN A 12 -22.02 47.03 9.21
C ASN A 12 -21.66 46.56 7.78
N ASP A 13 -21.44 45.25 7.62
CA ASP A 13 -21.03 44.64 6.36
C ASP A 13 -22.14 44.53 5.32
N ILE A 14 -23.40 44.83 5.66
CA ILE A 14 -24.56 44.82 4.74
C ILE A 14 -24.96 46.23 4.25
N ASP A 15 -24.38 47.29 4.81
CA ASP A 15 -24.68 48.66 4.40
C ASP A 15 -24.20 48.94 2.97
N ILE A 16 -25.00 49.72 2.23
CA ILE A 16 -24.68 50.19 0.87
C ILE A 16 -24.59 51.72 0.88
N PRO A 17 -23.52 52.34 0.33
CA PRO A 17 -23.39 53.78 0.34
C PRO A 17 -24.54 54.48 -0.40
N LYS A 18 -25.11 55.51 0.25
CA LYS A 18 -26.19 56.34 -0.29
C LYS A 18 -25.63 57.63 -0.87
N GLU A 19 -26.36 58.27 -1.78
CA GLU A 19 -25.88 59.48 -2.48
C GLU A 19 -25.40 60.59 -1.54
N HIS A 20 -26.06 60.78 -0.41
CA HIS A 20 -25.72 61.83 0.55
C HIS A 20 -24.46 61.53 1.38
N TRP A 21 -23.90 60.31 1.34
CA TRP A 21 -22.72 59.98 2.15
C TRP A 21 -21.50 60.80 1.74
N ASN A 22 -20.87 61.45 2.72
CA ASN A 22 -19.63 62.18 2.54
C ASN A 22 -18.44 61.21 2.42
N ASN A 23 -17.28 61.76 2.03
CA ASN A 23 -16.08 60.95 1.82
C ASN A 23 -15.62 60.23 3.09
N GLU A 24 -15.78 60.84 4.27
CA GLU A 24 -15.44 60.23 5.55
C GLU A 24 -16.31 58.99 5.86
N SER A 25 -17.61 59.07 5.57
CA SER A 25 -18.55 57.95 5.74
C SER A 25 -18.22 56.79 4.79
N VAL A 26 -17.89 57.09 3.54
CA VAL A 26 -17.42 56.08 2.57
C VAL A 26 -16.14 55.39 3.06
N GLN A 27 -15.18 56.15 3.59
CA GLN A 27 -13.94 55.56 4.12
C GLN A 27 -14.20 54.64 5.31
N LYS A 28 -15.05 55.06 6.27
CA LYS A 28 -15.41 54.24 7.44
C LYS A 28 -16.10 52.95 7.03
N TRP A 29 -17.00 53.03 6.05
CA TRP A 29 -17.64 51.86 5.45
C TRP A 29 -16.64 50.92 4.74
N CYS A 30 -15.69 51.48 3.97
CA CYS A 30 -14.63 50.69 3.33
C CYS A 30 -13.80 49.89 4.35
N LYS A 31 -13.53 50.47 5.54
CA LYS A 31 -12.86 49.72 6.63
C LYS A 31 -13.68 48.53 7.11
N VAL A 32 -15.00 48.70 7.23
CA VAL A 32 -15.90 47.64 7.71
C VAL A 32 -16.01 46.47 6.73
N ILE A 33 -15.96 46.73 5.42
CA ILE A 33 -15.98 45.67 4.40
C ILE A 33 -14.58 45.10 4.07
N GLY A 34 -13.55 45.46 4.84
CA GLY A 34 -12.21 44.86 4.73
C GLY A 34 -11.28 45.46 3.68
N ILE A 35 -11.52 46.69 3.21
CA ILE A 35 -10.61 47.37 2.26
C ILE A 35 -9.33 47.80 3.01
N PRO A 36 -8.12 47.48 2.50
CA PRO A 36 -6.86 47.86 3.14
C PRO A 36 -6.65 49.39 3.16
N GLU A 37 -5.99 49.91 4.20
CA GLU A 37 -5.80 51.36 4.38
C GLU A 37 -5.06 52.03 3.20
N SER A 38 -4.20 51.28 2.49
CA SER A 38 -3.53 51.76 1.27
C SER A 38 -4.52 52.13 0.16
N ASP A 39 -5.58 51.34 -0.04
CA ASP A 39 -6.63 51.62 -1.02
C ASP A 39 -7.63 52.68 -0.51
N ILE A 40 -7.90 52.70 0.80
CA ILE A 40 -8.73 53.75 1.42
C ILE A 40 -8.07 55.13 1.26
N LYS A 41 -6.74 55.20 1.26
CA LYS A 41 -6.01 56.44 0.97
C LYS A 41 -6.33 56.95 -0.44
N HIS A 42 -6.35 56.09 -1.46
CA HIS A 42 -6.72 56.49 -2.82
C HIS A 42 -8.17 56.99 -2.91
N ILE A 43 -9.10 56.38 -2.17
CA ILE A 43 -10.51 56.83 -2.05
C ILE A 43 -10.61 58.19 -1.34
N ARG A 44 -9.78 58.43 -0.33
CA ARG A 44 -9.66 59.71 0.41
C ARG A 44 -9.11 60.81 -0.50
N ASP A 45 -7.97 60.56 -1.14
CA ASP A 45 -7.24 61.54 -1.94
C ASP A 45 -8.05 61.99 -3.18
N ASN A 46 -8.89 61.10 -3.72
CA ASN A 46 -9.81 61.41 -4.83
C ASN A 46 -11.18 61.94 -4.36
N ASN A 47 -11.39 62.17 -3.06
CA ASN A 47 -12.62 62.71 -2.47
C ASN A 47 -13.90 61.96 -2.90
N ILE A 48 -13.82 60.63 -3.00
CA ILE A 48 -14.94 59.79 -3.42
C ILE A 48 -16.06 59.84 -2.39
N LYS A 49 -17.26 60.25 -2.83
CA LYS A 49 -18.48 60.36 -2.01
C LYS A 49 -19.49 59.30 -2.43
N GLY A 50 -20.50 59.07 -1.59
CA GLY A 50 -21.55 58.08 -1.88
C GLY A 50 -22.23 58.32 -3.22
N ARG A 51 -22.53 59.58 -3.58
CA ARG A 51 -23.07 59.92 -4.91
C ARG A 51 -22.19 59.46 -6.08
N TRP A 52 -20.87 59.54 -5.94
CA TRP A 52 -19.97 59.08 -7.00
C TRP A 52 -20.06 57.57 -7.18
N LEU A 53 -20.07 56.82 -6.07
CA LEU A 53 -20.21 55.36 -6.11
C LEU A 53 -21.57 54.93 -6.67
N VAL A 54 -22.66 55.59 -6.25
CA VAL A 54 -24.02 55.31 -6.75
C VAL A 54 -24.15 55.57 -8.24
N LEU A 55 -23.59 56.69 -8.75
CA LEU A 55 -23.64 57.04 -10.17
C LEU A 55 -22.78 56.12 -11.05
N LYS A 56 -21.74 55.51 -10.47
CA LYS A 56 -20.78 54.66 -11.19
C LYS A 56 -20.96 53.17 -10.91
N LYS A 57 -22.02 52.78 -10.21
CA LYS A 57 -22.28 51.39 -9.75
C LYS A 57 -22.16 50.32 -10.85
N ASP A 58 -22.50 50.66 -12.09
CA ASP A 58 -22.49 49.73 -13.23
C ASP A 58 -21.08 49.56 -13.86
N ASN A 59 -20.12 50.42 -13.51
CA ASN A 59 -18.74 50.40 -14.02
C ASN A 59 -17.69 50.62 -12.92
N LEU A 60 -18.06 50.31 -11.68
CA LEU A 60 -17.34 50.73 -10.48
C LEU A 60 -15.91 50.16 -10.43
N GLU A 61 -15.73 48.92 -10.88
CA GLU A 61 -14.41 48.27 -10.89
C GLU A 61 -13.41 49.01 -11.78
N LYS A 62 -13.84 49.47 -12.96
CA LYS A 62 -12.97 50.22 -13.89
C LYS A 62 -12.64 51.60 -13.33
N GLU A 63 -13.65 52.31 -12.85
CA GLU A 63 -13.50 53.69 -12.35
C GLU A 63 -12.65 53.73 -11.06
N LEU A 64 -12.73 52.71 -10.20
CA LEU A 64 -11.89 52.60 -9.01
C LEU A 64 -10.43 52.26 -9.36
N LYS A 65 -10.19 51.44 -10.39
CA LYS A 65 -8.82 51.19 -10.90
C LYS A 65 -8.18 52.44 -11.48
N GLU A 66 -8.95 53.29 -12.16
CA GLU A 66 -8.45 54.56 -12.72
C GLU A 66 -7.93 55.52 -11.62
N ILE A 67 -8.46 55.40 -10.39
CA ILE A 67 -7.95 56.14 -9.23
C ILE A 67 -6.95 55.32 -8.38
N GLN A 68 -6.38 54.25 -8.94
CA GLN A 68 -5.36 53.39 -8.33
C GLN A 68 -5.80 52.54 -7.14
N VAL A 69 -7.11 52.30 -6.96
CA VAL A 69 -7.58 51.28 -6.01
C VAL A 69 -7.27 49.90 -6.59
N SER A 70 -6.71 49.01 -5.76
CA SER A 70 -6.38 47.64 -6.20
C SER A 70 -7.58 46.88 -6.76
N ALA A 71 -7.33 45.95 -7.68
CA ALA A 71 -8.39 45.20 -8.34
C ALA A 71 -9.30 44.43 -7.36
N ASN A 72 -8.73 43.89 -6.28
CA ASN A 72 -9.49 43.18 -5.25
C ASN A 72 -10.40 44.14 -4.48
N SER A 73 -9.89 45.29 -4.06
CA SER A 73 -10.68 46.30 -3.34
C SER A 73 -11.77 46.93 -4.21
N ALA A 74 -11.47 47.18 -5.48
CA ALA A 74 -12.44 47.68 -6.45
C ALA A 74 -13.59 46.68 -6.67
N PHE A 75 -13.25 45.38 -6.71
CA PHE A 75 -14.22 44.29 -6.84
C PHE A 75 -15.08 44.13 -5.57
N GLU A 76 -14.49 44.17 -4.38
CA GLU A 76 -15.23 44.11 -3.11
C GLU A 76 -16.25 45.26 -2.96
N ILE A 77 -15.86 46.49 -3.34
CA ILE A 77 -16.78 47.64 -3.33
C ILE A 77 -17.88 47.44 -4.39
N TYR A 78 -17.55 46.95 -5.58
CA TYR A 78 -18.52 46.67 -6.64
C TYR A 78 -19.59 45.65 -6.22
N LEU A 79 -19.20 44.59 -5.52
CA LEU A 79 -20.12 43.55 -5.02
C LEU A 79 -21.17 44.09 -4.05
N LYS A 80 -20.88 45.18 -3.33
CA LYS A 80 -21.85 45.80 -2.41
C LYS A 80 -22.95 46.59 -3.12
N PHE A 81 -22.66 47.15 -4.30
CA PHE A 81 -23.66 47.85 -5.12
C PHE A 81 -24.44 46.93 -6.04
N ASN A 82 -23.84 45.79 -6.36
CA ASN A 82 -24.45 44.73 -7.15
C ASN A 82 -24.47 43.45 -6.32
N PRO A 83 -25.16 43.44 -5.16
CA PRO A 83 -25.38 42.20 -4.44
C PRO A 83 -26.05 41.27 -5.43
N THR A 84 -25.40 40.14 -5.72
CA THR A 84 -25.88 39.15 -6.68
C THR A 84 -27.37 38.97 -6.45
N THR A 85 -28.17 39.34 -7.45
CA THR A 85 -29.62 39.30 -7.42
C THR A 85 -30.05 37.90 -7.01
N SER A 86 -30.40 37.75 -5.74
CA SER A 86 -31.31 36.73 -5.24
C SER A 86 -32.67 37.02 -5.88
N GLY A 87 -32.84 36.57 -7.12
CA GLY A 87 -33.99 36.97 -7.92
C GLY A 87 -34.00 36.41 -9.33
N HIS A 88 -33.36 35.27 -9.56
CA HIS A 88 -33.79 34.21 -10.46
C HIS A 88 -32.83 33.04 -10.18
N GLN A 89 -33.28 32.06 -9.39
CA GLN A 89 -32.91 30.69 -9.70
C GLN A 89 -33.52 30.43 -11.08
N VAL A 90 -32.79 30.79 -12.12
CA VAL A 90 -32.70 29.82 -13.20
C VAL A 90 -31.97 28.67 -12.51
N GLU A 91 -32.68 27.58 -12.24
CA GLU A 91 -32.02 26.28 -12.21
C GLU A 91 -31.30 26.20 -13.56
N GLU A 92 -30.08 26.76 -13.63
CA GLU A 92 -29.20 26.48 -14.76
C GLU A 92 -29.02 24.97 -14.68
N ASP A 93 -29.59 24.31 -15.67
CA ASP A 93 -29.59 22.88 -15.77
C ASP A 93 -28.14 22.42 -15.73
N TYR A 94 -27.88 21.26 -15.14
CA TYR A 94 -26.53 20.71 -15.07
C TYR A 94 -25.87 20.65 -16.46
N SER A 95 -26.70 20.55 -17.51
CA SER A 95 -26.31 20.69 -18.92
C SER A 95 -25.59 22.03 -19.24
N ASP A 96 -25.97 23.15 -18.63
CA ASP A 96 -25.32 24.46 -18.80
C ASP A 96 -23.98 24.56 -18.05
N ILE A 97 -23.86 23.88 -16.90
CA ILE A 97 -22.60 23.73 -16.16
C ILE A 97 -21.62 22.91 -16.98
N LEU A 98 -22.05 21.75 -17.46
CA LEU A 98 -21.25 20.86 -18.30
C LEU A 98 -20.82 21.55 -19.59
N LYS A 99 -21.78 22.11 -20.35
CA LYS A 99 -21.50 22.79 -21.61
C LYS A 99 -20.47 23.89 -21.42
N HIS A 100 -20.59 24.68 -20.35
CA HIS A 100 -19.60 25.71 -20.06
C HIS A 100 -18.21 25.16 -19.74
N LEU A 101 -18.11 24.10 -18.93
CA LEU A 101 -16.83 23.48 -18.59
C LEU A 101 -16.19 22.83 -19.81
N VAL A 102 -16.97 22.20 -20.68
CA VAL A 102 -16.53 21.59 -21.94
C VAL A 102 -16.10 22.66 -22.96
N ASP A 103 -16.86 23.75 -23.11
CA ASP A 103 -16.59 24.82 -24.08
C ASP A 103 -15.34 25.66 -23.73
N LYS A 104 -14.97 25.73 -22.44
CA LYS A 104 -13.85 26.54 -21.94
C LYS A 104 -12.55 25.78 -21.72
N CYS A 105 -12.58 24.44 -21.75
CA CYS A 105 -11.40 23.61 -21.51
C CYS A 105 -10.97 22.94 -22.83
N ASP A 106 -9.82 23.36 -23.38
CA ASP A 106 -9.26 22.83 -24.64
C ASP A 106 -9.12 21.30 -24.62
N GLN A 107 -9.84 20.59 -25.49
CA GLN A 107 -10.07 19.13 -25.46
C GLN A 107 -8.84 18.20 -25.68
N ASN A 108 -7.60 18.60 -25.40
CA ASN A 108 -6.41 17.82 -25.81
C ASN A 108 -5.39 17.40 -24.73
N PHE A 109 -5.64 17.52 -23.42
CA PHE A 109 -4.72 16.93 -22.41
C PHE A 109 -5.00 15.44 -22.09
N PHE A 110 -6.24 14.95 -22.24
CA PHE A 110 -6.59 13.53 -22.03
C PHE A 110 -6.47 12.66 -23.29
N LYS A 111 -5.90 13.18 -24.39
CA LYS A 111 -5.32 12.31 -25.43
C LYS A 111 -4.06 11.66 -24.84
N SER A 112 -4.25 10.50 -24.21
CA SER A 112 -3.26 9.57 -23.60
C SER A 112 -3.25 9.42 -22.07
N HIS A 113 -4.29 9.80 -21.33
CA HIS A 113 -4.34 9.48 -19.88
C HIS A 113 -4.67 8.01 -19.65
N ASN A 114 -3.71 7.13 -19.92
CA ASN A 114 -3.65 5.88 -19.21
C ASN A 114 -3.45 6.23 -17.73
N ILE A 115 -4.45 5.92 -16.89
CA ILE A 115 -4.39 6.09 -15.42
C ILE A 115 -3.07 5.51 -14.88
N ILE A 116 -2.58 4.45 -15.53
CA ILE A 116 -1.25 3.89 -15.33
C ILE A 116 -0.38 4.28 -16.52
N ALA A 117 0.42 5.33 -16.37
CA ALA A 117 1.36 5.82 -17.40
C ALA A 117 2.79 5.32 -17.16
N THR A 118 2.93 4.04 -16.84
CA THR A 118 4.23 3.42 -16.51
C THR A 118 4.53 2.23 -17.45
N TYR A 119 5.75 1.69 -17.40
CA TYR A 119 6.18 0.59 -18.27
C TYR A 119 5.27 -0.64 -18.13
N GLY A 120 4.82 -0.94 -16.91
CA GLY A 120 3.95 -2.06 -16.58
C GLY A 120 2.46 -1.85 -16.87
N LYS A 121 2.07 -0.81 -17.62
CA LYS A 121 0.66 -0.53 -17.93
C LYS A 121 -0.02 -1.70 -18.66
N ASP A 122 0.72 -2.42 -19.51
CA ASP A 122 0.18 -3.50 -20.34
C ASP A 122 0.49 -4.90 -19.77
N PHE A 123 1.09 -4.98 -18.58
CA PHE A 123 1.35 -6.27 -17.94
C PHE A 123 0.05 -7.04 -17.66
N PRO A 124 0.06 -8.38 -17.71
CA PRO A 124 -1.09 -9.18 -17.32
C PRO A 124 -1.43 -8.96 -15.84
N LEU A 125 -2.72 -9.03 -15.51
CA LEU A 125 -3.21 -8.87 -14.14
C LEU A 125 -2.95 -10.14 -13.32
N GLU A 126 -1.73 -10.26 -12.80
CA GLU A 126 -1.31 -11.40 -12.00
C GLU A 126 -1.47 -11.17 -10.48
N GLY A 127 -1.70 -12.25 -9.75
CA GLY A 127 -1.81 -12.22 -8.28
C GLY A 127 -3.01 -11.47 -7.71
N ARG A 128 -4.04 -11.19 -8.51
CA ARG A 128 -5.25 -10.46 -8.06
C ARG A 128 -6.54 -11.28 -8.16
N LYS A 129 -6.46 -12.58 -8.44
CA LYS A 129 -7.64 -13.44 -8.62
C LYS A 129 -8.56 -13.42 -7.39
N GLU A 130 -8.03 -13.72 -6.21
CA GLU A 130 -8.79 -13.70 -4.96
C GLU A 130 -9.40 -12.32 -4.67
N THR A 131 -8.62 -11.25 -4.88
CA THR A 131 -9.07 -9.86 -4.76
C THR A 131 -10.32 -9.60 -5.60
N MET A 132 -10.29 -10.01 -6.86
CA MET A 132 -11.38 -9.81 -7.81
C MET A 132 -12.57 -10.72 -7.51
N ASP A 133 -12.34 -11.95 -7.06
CA ASP A 133 -13.41 -12.86 -6.65
C ASP A 133 -14.18 -12.32 -5.43
N ILE A 134 -13.48 -11.82 -4.41
CA ILE A 134 -14.12 -11.16 -3.25
C ILE A 134 -14.92 -9.93 -3.72
N LEU A 135 -14.33 -9.07 -4.55
CA LEU A 135 -14.99 -7.88 -5.08
C LEU A 135 -16.28 -8.24 -5.83
N CYS A 136 -16.23 -9.23 -6.72
CA CYS A 136 -17.40 -9.71 -7.46
C CYS A 136 -18.47 -10.27 -6.52
N GLN A 137 -18.09 -11.14 -5.57
CA GLN A 137 -19.02 -11.77 -4.64
C GLN A 137 -19.77 -10.73 -3.80
N GLU A 138 -19.05 -9.77 -3.23
CA GLU A 138 -19.66 -8.71 -2.41
C GLU A 138 -20.54 -7.79 -3.26
N THR A 139 -20.11 -7.44 -4.47
CA THR A 139 -20.92 -6.61 -5.39
C THR A 139 -22.20 -7.33 -5.82
N GLU A 140 -22.13 -8.63 -6.11
CA GLU A 140 -23.28 -9.43 -6.52
C GLU A 140 -24.30 -9.60 -5.38
N LYS A 141 -23.84 -9.90 -4.16
CA LYS A 141 -24.69 -9.94 -2.95
C LYS A 141 -25.42 -8.61 -2.78
N ARG A 142 -24.68 -7.50 -2.91
CA ARG A 142 -25.22 -6.17 -2.78
C ARG A 142 -26.26 -5.85 -3.86
N PHE A 143 -26.01 -6.24 -5.11
CA PHE A 143 -26.97 -6.04 -6.19
C PHE A 143 -28.26 -6.83 -5.96
N LYS A 144 -28.16 -8.07 -5.46
CA LYS A 144 -29.33 -8.89 -5.09
C LYS A 144 -30.16 -8.22 -3.99
N ASN A 145 -29.49 -7.64 -2.99
CA ASN A 145 -30.11 -6.98 -1.84
C ASN A 145 -30.22 -5.45 -2.01
N ARG A 146 -30.21 -4.95 -3.25
CA ARG A 146 -30.16 -3.50 -3.54
C ARG A 146 -31.35 -2.70 -3.00
N SER A 147 -32.47 -3.35 -2.70
CA SER A 147 -33.65 -2.73 -2.09
C SER A 147 -33.53 -2.55 -0.57
N GLU A 148 -32.56 -3.19 0.07
CA GLU A 148 -32.34 -3.09 1.51
C GLU A 148 -31.55 -1.83 1.84
N THR A 149 -31.81 -1.24 3.00
CA THR A 149 -31.15 0.00 3.45
C THR A 149 -30.12 -0.23 4.56
N ASP A 150 -29.93 -1.48 5.00
CA ASP A 150 -28.96 -1.81 6.04
C ASP A 150 -27.52 -1.62 5.53
N GLN A 151 -26.81 -0.69 6.16
CA GLN A 151 -25.41 -0.35 5.89
C GLN A 151 -24.46 -1.56 6.00
N LYS A 152 -24.81 -2.59 6.77
CA LYS A 152 -24.01 -3.82 6.92
C LYS A 152 -24.02 -4.69 5.67
N ILE A 153 -25.05 -4.59 4.84
CA ILE A 153 -25.24 -5.37 3.60
C ILE A 153 -24.60 -4.64 2.40
N HIS A 154 -24.30 -3.35 2.57
CA HIS A 154 -23.68 -2.47 1.58
C HIS A 154 -22.28 -2.04 2.00
N PRO A 155 -21.29 -2.97 2.02
CA PRO A 155 -19.95 -2.66 2.47
C PRO A 155 -19.25 -1.69 1.52
N ILE A 156 -18.36 -0.87 2.08
CA ILE A 156 -17.41 -0.08 1.31
C ILE A 156 -16.19 -0.96 1.03
N LEU A 157 -15.88 -1.15 -0.25
CA LEU A 157 -14.76 -1.97 -0.69
C LEU A 157 -13.47 -1.13 -0.71
N VAL A 158 -12.40 -1.66 -0.11
CA VAL A 158 -11.14 -0.92 0.02
C VAL A 158 -9.93 -1.79 -0.34
N ALA A 159 -9.26 -1.42 -1.42
CA ALA A 159 -8.00 -1.96 -1.90
C ALA A 159 -6.82 -1.28 -1.19
N THR A 160 -6.18 -1.99 -0.25
CA THR A 160 -5.15 -1.40 0.63
C THR A 160 -3.84 -2.14 0.69
N GLY A 161 -2.75 -1.38 0.87
CA GLY A 161 -1.40 -1.89 1.09
C GLY A 161 -0.35 -0.84 0.76
N SER A 162 0.92 -1.23 0.85
CA SER A 162 2.09 -0.37 0.57
C SER A 162 2.00 0.39 -0.77
N PRO A 163 2.58 1.60 -0.90
CA PRO A 163 2.94 2.19 -2.19
C PRO A 163 3.56 1.15 -3.16
N GLY A 164 3.18 1.23 -4.44
CA GLY A 164 3.72 0.34 -5.48
C GLY A 164 3.20 -1.10 -5.50
N ILE A 165 2.31 -1.51 -4.57
CA ILE A 165 1.79 -2.88 -4.48
C ILE A 165 0.70 -3.23 -5.53
N GLY A 166 0.32 -2.28 -6.38
CA GLY A 166 -0.67 -2.50 -7.46
C GLY A 166 -2.12 -2.19 -7.10
N LYS A 167 -2.37 -1.27 -6.15
CA LYS A 167 -3.72 -0.79 -5.79
C LYS A 167 -4.46 -0.16 -6.98
N THR A 168 -3.83 0.81 -7.64
CA THR A 168 -4.38 1.47 -8.83
C THR A 168 -4.70 0.46 -9.93
N ARG A 169 -3.91 -0.63 -10.06
CA ARG A 169 -4.21 -1.68 -11.03
C ARG A 169 -5.52 -2.40 -10.73
N VAL A 170 -5.84 -2.66 -9.45
CA VAL A 170 -7.15 -3.20 -9.06
C VAL A 170 -8.26 -2.24 -9.44
N LEU A 171 -8.10 -0.94 -9.15
CA LEU A 171 -9.09 0.10 -9.45
C LEU A 171 -9.39 0.28 -10.94
N VAL A 172 -8.41 0.04 -11.80
CA VAL A 172 -8.54 0.17 -13.26
C VAL A 172 -9.10 -1.09 -13.91
N GLU A 173 -8.89 -2.27 -13.32
CA GLU A 173 -9.25 -3.55 -13.98
C GLU A 173 -10.56 -4.17 -13.49
N TYR A 174 -10.98 -3.89 -12.25
CA TYR A 174 -12.24 -4.46 -11.75
C TYR A 174 -13.47 -4.11 -12.60
N PRO A 175 -13.55 -2.94 -13.29
CA PRO A 175 -14.73 -2.63 -14.08
C PRO A 175 -15.00 -3.63 -15.21
N LYS A 176 -13.96 -3.94 -15.99
CA LYS A 176 -14.01 -4.96 -17.05
C LYS A 176 -14.43 -6.32 -16.53
N ILE A 177 -13.98 -6.68 -15.33
CA ILE A 177 -14.30 -7.96 -14.70
C ILE A 177 -15.78 -8.01 -14.31
N LEU A 178 -16.31 -6.96 -13.68
CA LEU A 178 -17.74 -6.89 -13.33
C LEU A 178 -18.63 -6.90 -14.57
N GLU A 179 -18.25 -6.17 -15.62
CA GLU A 179 -18.96 -6.15 -16.90
C GLU A 179 -18.98 -7.56 -17.53
N SER A 180 -17.83 -8.24 -17.58
CA SER A 180 -17.74 -9.60 -18.13
C SER A 180 -18.60 -10.62 -17.38
N LYS A 181 -18.72 -10.47 -16.05
CA LYS A 181 -19.58 -11.30 -15.20
C LYS A 181 -21.03 -10.83 -15.15
N LYS A 182 -21.36 -9.71 -15.81
CA LYS A 182 -22.71 -9.11 -15.88
C LYS A 182 -23.31 -8.81 -14.49
N ILE A 183 -22.50 -8.30 -13.57
CA ILE A 183 -22.93 -7.98 -12.20
C ILE A 183 -23.43 -6.54 -12.14
N GLY A 184 -24.75 -6.37 -12.02
CA GLY A 184 -25.40 -5.07 -11.95
C GLY A 184 -26.42 -4.87 -13.07
N TYR A 185 -26.78 -3.61 -13.34
CA TYR A 185 -27.47 -3.25 -14.56
C TYR A 185 -26.58 -3.41 -15.79
N PRO A 186 -27.13 -3.74 -16.99
CA PRO A 186 -26.35 -4.02 -18.19
C PRO A 186 -25.54 -2.85 -18.75
N ASN A 187 -25.89 -1.61 -18.40
CA ASN A 187 -25.16 -0.44 -18.83
C ASN A 187 -24.14 -0.04 -17.76
N TYR A 188 -22.85 -0.06 -18.10
CA TYR A 188 -21.77 0.25 -17.17
C TYR A 188 -21.16 1.62 -17.48
N LYS A 189 -20.88 2.39 -16.43
CA LYS A 189 -20.13 3.65 -16.51
C LYS A 189 -18.99 3.67 -15.52
N GLU A 190 -17.78 3.63 -16.06
CA GLU A 190 -16.55 3.74 -15.29
C GLU A 190 -16.32 5.20 -14.89
N LEU A 191 -16.08 5.43 -13.61
CA LEU A 191 -15.75 6.73 -13.05
C LEU A 191 -14.47 6.58 -12.23
N TYR A 192 -13.55 7.53 -12.37
CA TYR A 192 -12.30 7.50 -11.64
C TYR A 192 -12.00 8.86 -11.04
N VAL A 193 -11.66 8.85 -9.75
CA VAL A 193 -11.28 10.01 -8.96
C VAL A 193 -9.92 9.74 -8.36
N SER A 194 -8.97 10.66 -8.52
CA SER A 194 -7.67 10.60 -7.84
C SER A 194 -7.43 11.89 -7.06
N TYR A 195 -6.58 11.79 -6.03
CA TYR A 195 -6.10 12.90 -5.22
C TYR A 195 -4.58 13.07 -5.28
N GLY A 196 -3.88 12.36 -6.15
CA GLY A 196 -2.46 12.61 -6.42
C GLY A 196 -2.22 13.12 -7.84
N ASN A 197 -1.39 12.42 -8.61
CA ASN A 197 -0.85 13.00 -9.85
C ASN A 197 -1.97 13.40 -10.84
N GLY A 198 -1.94 14.65 -11.29
CA GLY A 198 -2.92 15.25 -12.20
C GLY A 198 -4.10 15.96 -11.52
N THR A 199 -4.52 15.52 -10.32
CA THR A 199 -5.65 16.13 -9.57
C THR A 199 -5.38 16.22 -8.06
N PRO A 200 -4.22 16.79 -7.65
CA PRO A 200 -3.79 16.76 -6.25
C PRO A 200 -4.79 17.45 -5.33
N PHE A 201 -4.96 16.93 -4.12
CA PHE A 201 -5.76 17.59 -3.10
C PHE A 201 -5.14 18.94 -2.72
N GLN A 202 -5.91 20.02 -2.86
CA GLN A 202 -5.51 21.38 -2.51
C GLN A 202 -6.52 21.99 -1.54
N GLU A 203 -6.27 21.82 -0.25
CA GLU A 203 -7.24 22.13 0.81
C GLU A 203 -7.85 23.53 0.68
N SER A 204 -7.04 24.57 0.49
CA SER A 204 -7.53 25.95 0.39
C SER A 204 -8.50 26.19 -0.76
N ASP A 205 -8.28 25.55 -1.90
CA ASP A 205 -9.11 25.76 -3.09
C ASP A 205 -10.35 24.87 -3.06
N GLU A 206 -10.23 23.64 -2.56
CA GLU A 206 -11.38 22.74 -2.40
C GLU A 206 -12.36 23.24 -1.33
N LEU A 207 -11.87 23.79 -0.22
CA LEU A 207 -12.75 24.38 0.80
C LEU A 207 -13.55 25.58 0.28
N ARG A 208 -13.02 26.35 -0.67
CA ARG A 208 -13.72 27.50 -1.27
C ARG A 208 -14.95 27.11 -2.06
N ILE A 209 -14.98 25.90 -2.60
CA ILE A 209 -16.09 25.37 -3.39
C ILE A 209 -16.89 24.28 -2.65
N GLY A 210 -16.36 23.73 -1.58
CA GLY A 210 -16.93 22.61 -0.82
C GLY A 210 -16.33 21.26 -1.23
N ILE A 211 -16.06 20.39 -0.25
CA ILE A 211 -15.37 19.10 -0.45
C ILE A 211 -16.17 18.16 -1.35
N VAL A 212 -17.49 18.04 -1.12
CA VAL A 212 -18.36 17.19 -1.96
C VAL A 212 -18.47 17.75 -3.38
N THR A 213 -18.54 19.07 -3.52
CA THR A 213 -18.56 19.73 -4.83
C THR A 213 -17.27 19.48 -5.60
N SER A 214 -16.12 19.61 -4.94
CA SER A 214 -14.80 19.27 -5.48
C SER A 214 -14.71 17.81 -5.94
N PHE A 215 -15.25 16.87 -5.15
CA PHE A 215 -15.33 15.45 -5.52
C PHE A 215 -16.22 15.23 -6.75
N CYS A 216 -17.39 15.86 -6.80
CA CYS A 216 -18.31 15.82 -7.94
C CYS A 216 -17.67 16.38 -9.22
N LEU A 217 -16.90 17.47 -9.11
CA LEU A 217 -16.18 18.04 -10.23
C LEU A 217 -15.11 17.10 -10.79
N ARG A 218 -14.48 16.26 -9.97
CA ARG A 218 -13.56 15.23 -10.47
C ARG A 218 -14.29 14.16 -11.27
N ILE A 219 -15.47 13.73 -10.82
CA ILE A 219 -16.31 12.80 -11.57
C ILE A 219 -16.71 13.40 -12.92
N ILE A 220 -17.16 14.65 -12.91
CA ILE A 220 -17.50 15.41 -14.13
C ILE A 220 -16.31 15.50 -15.08
N ALA A 221 -15.14 15.89 -14.55
CA ALA A 221 -13.93 16.02 -15.32
C ALA A 221 -13.52 14.71 -15.96
N TYR A 222 -13.60 13.60 -15.21
CA TYR A 222 -13.28 12.28 -15.73
C TYR A 222 -14.29 11.81 -16.80
N HIS A 223 -15.59 11.86 -16.52
CA HIS A 223 -16.66 11.44 -17.44
C HIS A 223 -16.59 12.19 -18.78
N ASN A 224 -16.38 13.51 -18.70
CA ASN A 224 -16.30 14.37 -19.89
C ASN A 224 -14.90 14.48 -20.48
N LYS A 225 -13.91 13.78 -19.91
CA LYS A 225 -12.50 13.82 -20.33
C LYS A 225 -11.95 15.26 -20.40
N LEU A 226 -12.33 16.09 -19.42
CA LEU A 226 -11.85 17.46 -19.30
C LEU A 226 -10.35 17.48 -19.03
N THR A 227 -9.70 18.49 -19.58
CA THR A 227 -8.25 18.54 -19.80
C THR A 227 -7.57 19.71 -19.12
N ALA A 228 -8.36 20.58 -18.50
CA ALA A 228 -7.86 21.72 -17.76
C ALA A 228 -7.04 21.27 -16.54
N PRO A 229 -5.98 22.02 -16.18
CA PRO A 229 -5.35 21.90 -14.87
C PRO A 229 -6.40 21.97 -13.75
N TRP A 230 -6.25 21.11 -12.74
CA TRP A 230 -7.26 20.95 -11.69
C TRP A 230 -7.56 22.27 -10.97
N ASP A 231 -6.52 23.03 -10.61
CA ASP A 231 -6.63 24.33 -9.95
C ASP A 231 -7.39 25.35 -10.83
N TYR A 232 -7.18 25.33 -12.15
CA TYR A 232 -7.92 26.17 -13.09
C TYR A 232 -9.40 25.80 -13.12
N LEU A 233 -9.73 24.51 -13.16
CA LEU A 233 -11.12 24.04 -13.17
C LEU A 233 -11.87 24.49 -11.90
N LEU A 234 -11.23 24.41 -10.72
CA LEU A 234 -11.82 24.91 -9.48
C LEU A 234 -12.07 26.42 -9.51
N ARG A 235 -11.09 27.20 -10.02
CA ARG A 235 -11.22 28.66 -10.15
C ARG A 235 -12.33 29.06 -11.10
N VAL A 236 -12.43 28.40 -12.26
CA VAL A 236 -13.49 28.65 -13.26
C VAL A 236 -14.87 28.33 -12.67
N TYR A 237 -14.99 27.17 -12.02
CA TYR A 237 -16.24 26.78 -11.37
C TYR A 237 -16.65 27.79 -10.30
N LYS A 238 -15.74 28.16 -9.38
CA LYS A 238 -16.04 29.13 -8.32
C LYS A 238 -16.41 30.50 -8.87
N LYS A 239 -15.73 30.96 -9.92
CA LYS A 239 -16.00 32.27 -10.55
C LYS A 239 -17.39 32.31 -11.16
N LYS A 240 -17.82 31.24 -11.84
CA LYS A 240 -19.12 31.21 -12.51
C LYS A 240 -20.26 30.85 -11.55
N TYR A 241 -20.01 29.94 -10.62
CA TYR A 241 -21.00 29.39 -9.70
C TYR A 241 -20.58 29.59 -8.23
N PRO A 242 -20.48 30.83 -7.74
CA PRO A 242 -19.88 31.13 -6.44
C PRO A 242 -20.61 30.47 -5.26
N SER A 243 -21.91 30.22 -5.38
CA SER A 243 -22.75 29.66 -4.32
C SER A 243 -23.27 28.25 -4.62
N ARG A 244 -22.98 27.68 -5.80
CA ARG A 244 -23.49 26.35 -6.16
C ARG A 244 -22.69 25.26 -5.47
N GLN A 245 -23.41 24.37 -4.80
CA GLN A 245 -22.87 23.13 -4.25
C GLN A 245 -23.40 21.96 -5.07
N LEU A 246 -22.54 21.06 -5.54
CA LEU A 246 -22.96 19.86 -6.25
C LEU A 246 -23.23 18.73 -5.25
N ASN A 247 -24.26 17.94 -5.55
CA ASN A 247 -24.52 16.68 -4.86
C ASN A 247 -24.10 15.50 -5.75
N LEU A 248 -23.59 14.44 -5.13
CA LEU A 248 -23.17 13.23 -5.83
C LEU A 248 -24.35 12.54 -6.55
N LEU A 249 -25.53 12.48 -5.91
CA LEU A 249 -26.72 11.90 -6.55
C LEU A 249 -27.07 12.64 -7.84
N GLU A 250 -27.10 13.97 -7.76
CA GLU A 250 -27.45 14.86 -8.87
C GLU A 250 -26.52 14.64 -10.07
N VAL A 251 -25.22 14.52 -9.83
CA VAL A 251 -24.20 14.22 -10.85
C VAL A 251 -24.45 12.86 -11.51
N LEU A 252 -24.73 11.83 -10.72
CA LEU A 252 -24.95 10.48 -11.24
C LEU A 252 -26.28 10.36 -11.98
N GLU A 253 -27.34 11.03 -11.51
CA GLU A 253 -28.62 11.13 -12.19
C GLU A 253 -28.49 11.81 -13.54
N HIS A 254 -27.73 12.90 -13.61
CA HIS A 254 -27.48 13.55 -14.90
C HIS A 254 -26.77 12.61 -15.88
N ILE A 255 -25.69 11.96 -15.46
CA ILE A 255 -24.97 11.00 -16.32
C ILE A 255 -25.88 9.82 -16.70
N GLN A 256 -26.75 9.36 -15.80
CA GLN A 256 -27.71 8.29 -16.09
C GLN A 256 -28.75 8.74 -17.14
N VAL A 257 -29.26 9.97 -17.04
CA VAL A 257 -30.21 10.57 -17.99
C VAL A 257 -29.58 10.72 -19.37
N GLU A 258 -28.33 11.16 -19.48
CA GLU A 258 -27.58 11.20 -20.75
C GLU A 258 -27.54 9.83 -21.45
N VAL A 259 -27.48 8.75 -20.66
CA VAL A 259 -27.47 7.38 -21.20
C VAL A 259 -28.88 6.84 -21.48
N GLY A 260 -29.88 7.30 -20.73
CA GLY A 260 -31.28 6.91 -20.91
C GLY A 260 -31.63 5.48 -20.51
N LYS A 261 -30.77 4.80 -19.73
CA LYS A 261 -30.96 3.39 -19.30
C LYS A 261 -30.54 3.18 -17.83
N PRO A 262 -31.09 2.17 -17.13
CA PRO A 262 -30.57 1.77 -15.82
C PRO A 262 -29.07 1.47 -15.90
N THR A 263 -28.29 2.09 -15.02
CA THR A 263 -26.83 2.19 -15.13
C THR A 263 -26.14 1.72 -13.85
N THR A 264 -25.12 0.88 -14.02
CA THR A 264 -24.14 0.53 -13.01
C THR A 264 -22.97 1.51 -13.09
N PHE A 265 -22.80 2.34 -12.07
CA PHE A 265 -21.63 3.21 -11.94
C PHE A 265 -20.53 2.48 -11.20
N LEU A 266 -19.33 2.47 -11.77
CA LEU A 266 -18.15 1.79 -11.26
C LEU A 266 -17.15 2.87 -10.86
N LEU A 267 -17.25 3.32 -9.60
CA LEU A 267 -16.52 4.45 -9.05
C LEU A 267 -15.25 4.00 -8.34
N SER A 268 -14.12 4.36 -8.92
CA SER A 268 -12.78 4.18 -8.35
C SER A 268 -12.33 5.47 -7.67
N VAL A 269 -11.95 5.39 -6.38
CA VAL A 269 -11.39 6.53 -5.64
C VAL A 269 -9.97 6.19 -5.21
N ASP A 270 -8.97 6.78 -5.87
CA ASP A 270 -7.55 6.52 -5.62
C ASP A 270 -6.89 7.64 -4.79
N GLU A 271 -5.83 7.28 -4.09
CA GLU A 271 -4.99 8.16 -3.27
C GLU A 271 -5.75 9.02 -2.24
N PHE A 272 -6.90 8.56 -1.76
CA PHE A 272 -7.76 9.29 -0.81
C PHE A 272 -7.03 9.68 0.48
N GLN A 273 -5.95 8.99 0.86
CA GLN A 273 -5.15 9.31 2.04
C GLN A 273 -4.55 10.73 1.97
N LYS A 274 -4.43 11.33 0.78
CA LYS A 274 -4.00 12.73 0.59
C LYS A 274 -4.98 13.75 1.19
N MET A 275 -6.21 13.34 1.47
CA MET A 275 -7.22 14.16 2.15
C MET A 275 -7.08 14.16 3.69
N LEU A 276 -6.18 13.35 4.23
CA LEU A 276 -5.89 13.34 5.67
C LEU A 276 -4.95 14.50 5.99
N VAL A 277 -5.51 15.59 6.52
CA VAL A 277 -4.75 16.79 6.89
C VAL A 277 -4.37 16.71 8.36
N THR A 278 -3.10 16.96 8.70
CA THR A 278 -2.67 17.00 10.10
C THR A 278 -3.35 18.15 10.84
N ARG A 279 -4.11 17.83 11.88
CA ARG A 279 -4.89 18.76 12.71
C ARG A 279 -4.69 18.42 14.19
N ASN A 280 -5.25 19.25 15.08
CA ASN A 280 -5.09 19.09 16.53
C ASN A 280 -5.73 17.81 17.05
N THR A 281 -6.79 17.33 16.38
CA THR A 281 -7.47 16.09 16.74
C THR A 281 -7.57 15.12 15.57
N PRO A 282 -7.54 13.79 15.81
CA PRO A 282 -7.76 12.78 14.78
C PRO A 282 -9.11 12.92 14.04
N GLN A 283 -10.14 13.45 14.70
CA GLN A 283 -11.46 13.70 14.13
C GLN A 283 -11.41 14.82 13.08
N GLU A 284 -10.77 15.95 13.41
CA GLU A 284 -10.55 17.06 12.47
C GLU A 284 -9.70 16.62 11.28
N SER A 285 -8.67 15.80 11.53
CA SER A 285 -7.79 15.28 10.47
C SER A 285 -8.49 14.43 9.42
N ARG A 286 -9.69 13.93 9.71
CA ARG A 286 -10.44 13.00 8.86
C ARG A 286 -11.76 13.57 8.37
N ALA A 287 -12.05 14.84 8.67
CA ALA A 287 -13.35 15.46 8.40
C ALA A 287 -13.75 15.39 6.92
N TYR A 288 -12.81 15.69 6.01
CA TYR A 288 -13.10 15.69 4.56
C TYR A 288 -13.37 14.30 4.01
N LEU A 289 -12.56 13.32 4.43
CA LEU A 289 -12.76 11.92 4.06
C LEU A 289 -14.10 11.40 4.58
N LYS A 290 -14.46 11.76 5.82
CA LYS A 290 -15.76 11.41 6.42
C LYS A 290 -16.92 11.97 5.61
N GLU A 291 -16.82 13.19 5.11
CA GLU A 291 -17.87 13.80 4.30
C GLU A 291 -18.11 13.00 3.00
N ILE A 292 -17.05 12.65 2.27
CA ILE A 292 -17.13 11.86 1.03
C ILE A 292 -17.65 10.45 1.29
N VAL A 293 -17.09 9.75 2.29
CA VAL A 293 -17.49 8.39 2.66
C VAL A 293 -18.97 8.36 3.06
N THR A 294 -19.45 9.37 3.78
CA THR A 294 -20.86 9.46 4.19
C THR A 294 -21.79 9.66 2.98
N ARG A 295 -21.39 10.49 2.00
CA ARG A 295 -22.18 10.69 0.77
C ARG A 295 -22.22 9.45 -0.10
N ILE A 296 -21.09 8.78 -0.30
CA ILE A 296 -21.03 7.53 -1.04
C ILE A 296 -21.84 6.46 -0.32
N GLY A 297 -21.61 6.26 0.98
CA GLY A 297 -22.30 5.26 1.80
C GLY A 297 -23.82 5.42 1.77
N GLY A 298 -24.31 6.65 1.86
CA GLY A 298 -25.73 6.96 1.70
C GLY A 298 -26.31 6.50 0.36
N LEU A 299 -25.55 6.62 -0.74
CA LEU A 299 -25.98 6.11 -2.06
C LEU A 299 -25.87 4.59 -2.20
N LEU A 300 -24.97 3.94 -1.46
CA LEU A 300 -24.89 2.48 -1.48
C LEU A 300 -26.13 1.85 -0.83
N CYS A 301 -26.71 2.51 0.19
CA CYS A 301 -27.87 1.99 0.94
C CYS A 301 -29.22 2.38 0.35
N ASN A 302 -29.28 3.43 -0.46
CA ASN A 302 -30.54 3.90 -1.02
C ASN A 302 -30.67 3.43 -2.46
N ASN A 303 -31.71 2.64 -2.73
CA ASN A 303 -31.99 2.20 -4.08
C ASN A 303 -32.59 3.34 -4.91
N HIS A 304 -31.89 3.74 -5.96
CA HIS A 304 -32.42 4.64 -6.97
C HIS A 304 -32.77 3.79 -8.21
N SER A 305 -34.00 3.89 -8.72
CA SER A 305 -34.60 2.92 -9.66
C SER A 305 -33.75 2.62 -10.90
N ASN A 306 -32.88 3.55 -11.31
CA ASN A 306 -32.04 3.44 -12.50
C ASN A 306 -30.53 3.52 -12.21
N ILE A 307 -30.10 3.54 -10.95
CA ILE A 307 -28.70 3.76 -10.57
C ILE A 307 -28.25 2.68 -9.58
N PHE A 308 -27.15 2.01 -9.91
CA PHE A 308 -26.45 1.12 -8.98
C PHE A 308 -24.98 1.54 -8.88
N LEU A 309 -24.57 2.10 -7.74
CA LEU A 309 -23.21 2.62 -7.54
C LEU A 309 -22.31 1.58 -6.88
N VAL A 310 -21.33 1.02 -7.57
CA VAL A 310 -20.21 0.25 -6.98
C VAL A 310 -19.06 1.21 -6.70
N ALA A 311 -18.57 1.27 -5.46
CA ALA A 311 -17.46 2.14 -5.09
C ALA A 311 -16.30 1.32 -4.52
N VAL A 312 -15.10 1.52 -5.09
CA VAL A 312 -13.86 0.87 -4.65
C VAL A 312 -12.82 1.94 -4.35
N PHE A 313 -12.32 1.94 -3.12
CA PHE A 313 -11.29 2.88 -2.67
C PHE A 313 -9.92 2.25 -2.77
N GLY A 314 -8.97 2.90 -3.42
CA GLY A 314 -7.56 2.55 -3.43
C GLY A 314 -6.77 3.54 -2.59
N GLY A 315 -5.96 3.03 -1.67
CA GLY A 315 -5.11 3.86 -0.84
C GLY A 315 -4.46 3.05 0.25
N ILE A 316 -3.80 3.70 1.18
CA ILE A 316 -3.18 3.00 2.31
C ILE A 316 -4.23 2.96 3.42
N LEU A 317 -4.55 1.78 3.95
CA LEU A 317 -5.43 1.66 5.11
C LEU A 317 -4.64 2.22 6.29
N LEU A 318 -4.77 3.52 6.52
CA LEU A 318 -4.53 4.08 7.83
C LEU A 318 -5.79 3.77 8.64
N THR A 319 -5.64 3.29 9.87
CA THR A 319 -6.65 3.22 10.94
C THR A 319 -7.72 4.33 10.86
N PRO A 320 -7.36 5.57 10.47
CA PRO A 320 -8.28 6.58 9.95
C PRO A 320 -9.44 6.15 9.04
N LEU A 321 -9.22 5.47 7.91
CA LEU A 321 -10.30 5.14 6.97
C LEU A 321 -11.24 4.08 7.56
N SER A 322 -10.70 3.04 8.19
CA SER A 322 -11.53 2.01 8.84
C SER A 322 -12.37 2.62 9.96
N GLN A 323 -11.79 3.53 10.75
CA GLN A 323 -12.52 4.28 11.79
C GLN A 323 -13.56 5.23 11.18
N VAL A 324 -13.27 5.93 10.08
CA VAL A 324 -14.25 6.78 9.38
C VAL A 324 -15.42 5.95 8.89
N ILE A 325 -15.17 4.86 8.18
CA ILE A 325 -16.21 3.97 7.64
C ILE A 325 -17.05 3.37 8.79
N PHE A 326 -16.40 2.89 9.86
CA PHE A 326 -17.08 2.35 11.03
C PHE A 326 -17.94 3.40 11.75
N THR A 327 -17.43 4.63 11.94
CA THR A 327 -18.22 5.72 12.55
C THR A 327 -19.40 6.17 11.70
N SER A 328 -19.37 5.91 10.40
CA SER A 328 -20.50 6.14 9.49
C SER A 328 -21.48 4.95 9.45
N GLY A 329 -21.26 3.91 10.26
CA GLY A 329 -22.12 2.72 10.39
C GLY A 329 -21.99 1.67 9.27
N HIS A 330 -21.12 1.93 8.29
CA HIS A 330 -20.83 0.99 7.21
C HIS A 330 -19.79 -0.05 7.60
N HIS A 331 -19.91 -1.25 7.03
CA HIS A 331 -18.85 -2.25 7.08
C HIS A 331 -17.76 -1.91 6.04
N CYS A 332 -16.49 -1.87 6.46
CA CYS A 332 -15.34 -1.76 5.54
C CYS A 332 -14.85 -3.17 5.12
N LYS A 333 -15.01 -3.54 3.85
CA LYS A 333 -14.45 -4.80 3.34
C LYS A 333 -13.09 -4.55 2.71
N ALA A 334 -12.04 -4.96 3.41
CA ALA A 334 -10.68 -4.91 2.87
C ALA A 334 -10.50 -5.96 1.77
N LEU A 335 -9.99 -5.50 0.62
CA LEU A 335 -9.61 -6.33 -0.51
C LEU A 335 -8.12 -6.69 -0.37
N PRO A 336 -7.74 -7.98 -0.33
CA PRO A 336 -6.35 -8.38 -0.18
C PRO A 336 -5.56 -8.00 -1.43
N ILE A 337 -4.33 -7.48 -1.25
CA ILE A 337 -3.43 -7.17 -2.36
C ILE A 337 -2.07 -7.82 -2.06
N PRO A 338 -1.93 -9.12 -2.33
CA PRO A 338 -0.71 -9.83 -1.99
C PRO A 338 0.44 -9.40 -2.91
N ILE A 339 1.67 -9.52 -2.37
CA ILE A 339 2.88 -9.58 -3.18
C ILE A 339 2.81 -10.77 -4.15
N LEU A 340 3.47 -10.63 -5.30
CA LEU A 340 3.45 -11.64 -6.36
C LEU A 340 4.22 -12.91 -5.95
N SER A 341 3.74 -14.07 -6.40
CA SER A 341 4.53 -15.31 -6.37
C SER A 341 5.55 -15.34 -7.51
N LEU A 342 6.49 -16.30 -7.48
CA LEU A 342 7.50 -16.43 -8.54
C LEU A 342 6.83 -16.70 -9.89
N ASP A 343 5.87 -17.62 -9.93
CA ASP A 343 5.12 -17.96 -11.14
C ASP A 343 4.39 -16.74 -11.74
N GLN A 344 3.80 -15.90 -10.88
CA GLN A 344 3.13 -14.67 -11.30
C GLN A 344 4.10 -13.66 -11.90
N MET A 345 5.28 -13.48 -11.29
CA MET A 345 6.33 -12.62 -11.85
C MET A 345 6.85 -13.16 -13.18
N LEU A 346 7.03 -14.48 -13.29
CA LEU A 346 7.43 -15.15 -14.53
C LEU A 346 6.38 -14.99 -15.63
N ASN A 347 5.09 -15.10 -15.32
CA ASN A 347 4.00 -14.87 -16.28
C ASN A 347 3.99 -13.43 -16.80
N ILE A 348 4.21 -12.45 -15.93
CA ILE A 348 4.39 -11.05 -16.33
C ILE A 348 5.58 -10.92 -17.29
N ALA A 349 6.74 -11.47 -16.92
CA ALA A 349 7.95 -11.40 -17.73
C ALA A 349 7.80 -12.09 -19.10
N LYS A 350 7.09 -13.23 -19.16
CA LYS A 350 6.77 -13.96 -20.41
C LYS A 350 5.92 -13.13 -21.38
N GLY A 351 5.17 -12.15 -20.87
CA GLY A 351 4.39 -11.21 -21.66
C GLY A 351 5.24 -10.21 -22.45
N ILE A 352 6.52 -10.07 -22.15
CA ILE A 352 7.44 -9.12 -22.78
C ILE A 352 8.30 -9.88 -23.80
N ASP A 353 8.17 -9.58 -25.09
CA ASP A 353 8.77 -10.37 -26.17
C ASP A 353 10.30 -10.48 -26.08
N THR A 354 10.98 -9.40 -25.69
CA THR A 354 12.44 -9.34 -25.50
C THR A 354 12.91 -10.18 -24.32
N ILE A 355 12.13 -10.27 -23.24
CA ILE A 355 12.48 -10.98 -22.00
C ILE A 355 12.05 -12.46 -22.05
N ARG A 356 10.99 -12.78 -22.81
CA ARG A 356 10.42 -14.14 -22.90
C ARG A 356 11.47 -15.25 -23.09
N PRO A 357 12.51 -15.13 -23.95
CA PRO A 357 13.52 -16.19 -24.13
C PRO A 357 14.36 -16.48 -22.89
N HIS A 358 14.42 -15.52 -21.96
CA HIS A 358 15.35 -15.49 -20.84
C HIS A 358 14.73 -15.94 -19.51
N VAL A 359 13.41 -16.09 -19.44
CA VAL A 359 12.69 -16.36 -18.18
C VAL A 359 13.05 -17.69 -17.52
N GLU A 360 13.58 -18.65 -18.29
CA GLU A 360 14.02 -19.94 -17.78
C GLU A 360 15.47 -19.93 -17.25
N GLU A 361 16.21 -18.85 -17.50
CA GLU A 361 17.57 -18.70 -17.01
C GLU A 361 17.60 -18.62 -15.48
N GLN A 362 18.46 -19.42 -14.86
CA GLN A 362 18.61 -19.45 -13.40
C GLN A 362 18.94 -18.07 -12.82
N ARG A 363 19.75 -17.27 -13.54
CA ARG A 363 20.10 -15.91 -13.12
C ARG A 363 18.90 -14.97 -13.13
N PHE A 364 18.03 -15.06 -14.12
CA PHE A 364 16.79 -14.28 -14.16
C PHE A 364 15.89 -14.63 -12.97
N LYS A 365 15.66 -15.92 -12.72
CA LYS A 365 14.88 -16.40 -11.56
C LYS A 365 15.47 -15.95 -10.23
N TYR A 366 16.80 -16.02 -10.10
CA TYR A 366 17.50 -15.47 -8.93
C TYR A 366 17.25 -13.97 -8.75
N CYS A 367 17.24 -13.18 -9.83
CA CYS A 367 16.91 -11.76 -9.76
C CYS A 367 15.48 -11.56 -9.25
N LEU A 368 14.50 -12.30 -9.76
CA LEU A 368 13.11 -12.23 -9.30
C LEU A 368 12.96 -12.58 -7.80
N TYR A 369 13.75 -13.53 -7.30
CA TYR A 369 13.82 -13.81 -5.87
C TYR A 369 14.21 -12.57 -5.05
N LEU A 370 15.23 -11.81 -5.50
CA LEU A 370 15.65 -10.57 -4.83
C LEU A 370 14.56 -9.49 -4.84
N ILE A 371 13.79 -9.41 -5.93
CA ILE A 371 12.64 -8.49 -6.06
C ILE A 371 11.55 -8.83 -5.04
N GLY A 372 11.38 -10.11 -4.68
CA GLY A 372 10.51 -10.53 -3.58
C GLY A 372 9.01 -10.38 -3.86
N GLY A 373 8.59 -10.26 -5.12
CA GLY A 373 7.17 -10.16 -5.50
C GLY A 373 6.61 -8.73 -5.49
N TRP A 374 7.44 -7.71 -5.33
CA TRP A 374 7.01 -6.31 -5.28
C TRP A 374 6.73 -5.76 -6.69
N PRO A 375 5.47 -5.46 -7.08
CA PRO A 375 5.14 -5.15 -8.47
C PRO A 375 5.88 -3.95 -9.05
N ARG A 376 6.02 -2.86 -8.27
CA ARG A 376 6.72 -1.67 -8.75
C ARG A 376 8.23 -1.87 -8.88
N ILE A 377 8.85 -2.66 -7.99
CA ILE A 377 10.28 -2.99 -8.09
C ILE A 377 10.50 -3.93 -9.29
N LEU A 378 9.61 -4.91 -9.47
CA LEU A 378 9.59 -5.80 -10.64
C LEU A 378 9.51 -5.00 -11.95
N GLU A 379 8.61 -4.03 -12.03
CA GLU A 379 8.46 -3.19 -13.21
C GLU A 379 9.75 -2.45 -13.56
N GLN A 380 10.45 -1.88 -12.58
CA GLN A 380 11.73 -1.20 -12.80
C GLN A 380 12.82 -2.17 -13.25
N PHE A 381 12.88 -3.35 -12.64
CA PHE A 381 13.79 -4.41 -13.06
C PHE A 381 13.54 -4.85 -14.50
N LEU A 382 12.29 -5.16 -14.87
CA LEU A 382 11.94 -5.60 -16.22
C LEU A 382 12.20 -4.51 -17.26
N LEU A 383 11.90 -3.25 -16.96
CA LEU A 383 12.24 -2.11 -17.82
C LEU A 383 13.76 -2.02 -18.07
N ALA A 384 14.57 -2.22 -17.03
CA ALA A 384 16.02 -2.19 -17.16
C ALA A 384 16.53 -3.36 -18.02
N VAL A 385 16.05 -4.58 -17.77
CA VAL A 385 16.40 -5.76 -18.59
C VAL A 385 16.02 -5.55 -20.05
N ASP A 386 14.79 -5.11 -20.32
CA ASP A 386 14.29 -4.88 -21.68
C ASP A 386 15.18 -3.88 -22.44
N ASN A 387 15.48 -2.73 -21.82
CA ASN A 387 16.35 -1.73 -22.42
C ASN A 387 17.78 -2.24 -22.68
N LEU A 388 18.35 -3.05 -21.79
CA LEU A 388 19.70 -3.59 -21.95
C LEU A 388 19.76 -4.66 -23.04
N LEU A 389 18.74 -5.51 -23.14
CA LEU A 389 18.62 -6.52 -24.20
C LEU A 389 18.44 -5.90 -25.58
N VAL A 390 17.71 -4.79 -25.70
CA VAL A 390 17.53 -4.07 -26.97
C VAL A 390 18.84 -3.42 -27.45
N ASN A 391 19.67 -2.94 -26.52
CA ASN A 391 20.84 -2.11 -26.85
C ASN A 391 22.19 -2.86 -26.85
N SER A 392 22.22 -4.15 -26.53
CA SER A 392 23.46 -4.93 -26.45
C SER A 392 23.31 -6.30 -27.13
N ASN A 393 24.41 -6.83 -27.69
CA ASN A 393 24.45 -8.20 -28.26
C ASN A 393 24.46 -9.31 -27.17
N GLY A 394 23.95 -9.02 -25.97
CA GLY A 394 23.75 -9.97 -24.87
C GLY A 394 25.04 -10.58 -24.31
N THR A 395 25.60 -9.99 -23.25
CA THR A 395 26.55 -10.67 -22.35
C THR A 395 25.86 -11.01 -21.04
N GLU A 396 26.39 -11.93 -20.24
CA GLU A 396 25.81 -12.28 -18.93
C GLU A 396 25.74 -11.12 -17.90
N GLU A 397 26.36 -9.96 -18.18
CA GLU A 397 26.50 -8.83 -17.26
C GLU A 397 25.20 -8.01 -17.09
N TYR A 398 24.28 -8.00 -18.07
CA TYR A 398 23.11 -7.11 -18.02
C TYR A 398 22.16 -7.41 -16.85
N TYR A 399 22.08 -8.65 -16.34
CA TYR A 399 21.27 -8.91 -15.14
C TYR A 399 21.83 -8.26 -13.89
N THR A 400 23.16 -8.15 -13.80
CA THR A 400 23.81 -7.45 -12.70
C THR A 400 23.46 -5.97 -12.75
N ASP A 401 23.48 -5.37 -13.94
CA ASP A 401 23.12 -3.97 -14.17
C ASP A 401 21.61 -3.70 -13.94
N ALA A 402 20.75 -4.62 -14.39
CA ALA A 402 19.30 -4.51 -14.18
C ALA A 402 18.93 -4.65 -12.70
N ILE A 403 19.59 -5.56 -11.98
CA ILE A 403 19.49 -5.62 -10.52
C ILE A 403 20.01 -4.34 -9.88
N GLY A 404 21.15 -3.80 -10.32
CA GLY A 404 21.65 -2.50 -9.86
C GLY A 404 20.64 -1.37 -10.04
N THR A 405 19.88 -1.38 -11.15
CA THR A 405 18.79 -0.42 -11.39
C THR A 405 17.63 -0.61 -10.41
N ALA A 406 17.22 -1.86 -10.15
CA ALA A 406 16.18 -2.16 -9.16
C ALA A 406 16.62 -1.81 -7.72
N GLU A 407 17.89 -2.05 -7.40
CA GLU A 407 18.54 -1.64 -6.14
C GLU A 407 18.52 -0.12 -6.00
N GLN A 408 18.94 0.61 -7.04
CA GLN A 408 18.95 2.06 -7.02
C GLN A 408 17.54 2.65 -6.88
N TYR A 409 16.53 2.04 -7.51
CA TYR A 409 15.14 2.43 -7.31
C TYR A 409 14.69 2.25 -5.85
N LEU A 410 14.99 1.10 -5.25
CA LEU A 410 14.68 0.85 -3.84
C LEU A 410 15.46 1.81 -2.92
N ASP A 411 16.75 2.00 -3.18
CA ASP A 411 17.62 2.92 -2.45
C ASP A 411 17.10 4.36 -2.54
N ASN A 412 16.55 4.78 -3.68
CA ASN A 412 15.93 6.10 -3.82
C ASN A 412 14.66 6.24 -2.98
N ILE A 413 13.77 5.22 -2.97
CA ILE A 413 12.60 5.21 -2.08
C ILE A 413 13.06 5.29 -0.63
N TYR A 414 14.06 4.49 -0.28
CA TYR A 414 14.53 4.37 1.09
C TYR A 414 15.25 5.63 1.52
N ARG A 415 16.22 6.17 0.78
CA ARG A 415 16.90 7.45 1.08
C ARG A 415 15.96 8.64 1.21
N ALA A 416 14.85 8.64 0.46
CA ALA A 416 13.83 9.68 0.62
C ALA A 416 13.09 9.59 1.98
N GLN A 417 13.17 8.46 2.66
CA GLN A 417 12.46 8.12 3.90
C GLN A 417 13.38 7.70 5.07
N ILE A 418 14.69 7.56 4.84
CA ILE A 418 15.69 6.90 5.72
C ILE A 418 16.93 7.77 5.76
N THR A 419 17.22 8.31 6.95
CA THR A 419 18.47 9.02 7.28
C THR A 419 19.59 8.02 7.63
N HIS A 420 20.83 8.48 7.81
CA HIS A 420 21.95 7.59 8.11
C HIS A 420 21.79 6.82 9.46
N GLU A 421 20.94 7.32 10.37
CA GLU A 421 20.57 6.69 11.64
C GLU A 421 19.52 5.57 11.48
N ASP A 422 18.83 5.51 10.33
CA ASP A 422 17.74 4.56 10.05
C ASP A 422 18.21 3.20 9.50
N GLN A 423 19.52 2.88 9.50
CA GLN A 423 20.00 1.52 9.15
C GLN A 423 19.42 0.47 10.10
N ILE A 424 19.27 0.82 11.38
CA ILE A 424 18.63 -0.03 12.40
C ILE A 424 17.17 -0.33 12.01
N LYS A 425 16.47 0.62 11.38
CA LYS A 425 15.08 0.44 10.92
C LYS A 425 14.97 -0.69 9.89
N ILE A 426 15.82 -0.67 8.86
CA ILE A 426 15.82 -1.74 7.85
C ILE A 426 16.22 -3.08 8.47
N GLN A 427 17.22 -3.08 9.35
CA GLN A 427 17.70 -4.30 10.02
C GLN A 427 16.60 -4.94 10.88
N THR A 428 15.93 -4.17 11.73
CA THR A 428 14.80 -4.64 12.54
C THR A 428 13.69 -5.21 11.65
N LEU A 429 13.32 -4.52 10.58
CA LEU A 429 12.28 -4.98 9.66
C LEU A 429 12.66 -6.26 8.90
N LEU A 430 13.92 -6.39 8.48
CA LEU A 430 14.46 -7.63 7.94
C LEU A 430 14.41 -8.74 8.98
N ALA A 431 14.77 -8.47 10.23
CA ALA A 431 14.71 -9.46 11.31
C ALA A 431 13.27 -9.97 11.54
N TYR A 432 12.27 -9.09 11.56
CA TYR A 432 10.85 -9.49 11.61
C TYR A 432 10.46 -10.37 10.42
N SER A 433 10.91 -10.03 9.20
CA SER A 433 10.61 -10.83 8.02
C SER A 433 11.29 -12.21 8.03
N PHE A 434 12.57 -12.30 8.40
CA PHE A 434 13.27 -13.59 8.43
C PHE A 434 12.83 -14.50 9.57
N THR A 435 12.49 -13.94 10.73
CA THR A 435 11.96 -14.73 11.85
C THR A 435 10.54 -15.22 11.57
N GLY A 436 9.73 -14.40 10.87
CA GLY A 436 8.32 -14.69 10.66
C GLY A 436 7.49 -14.53 11.94
N ILE A 437 7.92 -13.68 12.87
CA ILE A 437 7.15 -13.37 14.08
C ILE A 437 5.82 -12.74 13.67
N PRO A 438 4.67 -13.33 14.08
CA PRO A 438 3.36 -12.74 13.80
C PRO A 438 3.18 -11.39 14.50
N VAL A 439 2.62 -10.43 13.76
CA VAL A 439 2.20 -9.13 14.27
C VAL A 439 0.71 -9.21 14.60
N THR A 440 0.34 -8.94 15.86
CA THR A 440 -1.05 -9.07 16.29
C THR A 440 -1.87 -7.83 15.95
N SER A 441 -1.25 -6.65 16.03
CA SER A 441 -1.91 -5.37 15.76
C SER A 441 -1.01 -4.43 14.98
N TRP A 442 -1.23 -4.37 13.67
CA TRP A 442 -0.44 -3.55 12.74
C TRP A 442 -0.43 -2.05 13.07
N SER A 443 -1.47 -1.55 13.73
CA SER A 443 -1.65 -0.13 14.06
C SER A 443 -1.35 0.23 15.52
N ALA A 444 -1.17 -0.75 16.41
CA ALA A 444 -0.87 -0.50 17.82
C ALA A 444 0.53 -0.95 18.23
N GLU A 445 1.10 -1.93 17.52
CA GLU A 445 2.43 -2.46 17.81
C GLU A 445 3.51 -1.66 17.08
N TYR A 446 4.53 -1.29 17.83
CA TYR A 446 5.74 -0.67 17.33
C TYR A 446 6.81 -1.76 17.19
N PRO A 447 7.49 -1.89 16.05
CA PRO A 447 8.68 -2.71 15.97
C PRO A 447 9.72 -2.12 16.92
N LYS A 448 10.44 -3.02 17.57
CA LYS A 448 11.41 -2.71 18.60
C LYS A 448 12.41 -1.62 18.16
N GLY A 449 12.54 -0.58 18.98
CA GLY A 449 13.53 0.49 18.79
C GLY A 449 13.20 1.49 17.68
N LEU A 450 12.06 1.38 16.99
CA LEU A 450 11.77 2.23 15.82
C LEU A 450 10.81 3.39 16.11
N GLY A 451 10.02 3.31 17.19
CA GLY A 451 9.08 4.39 17.57
C GLY A 451 7.96 4.68 16.57
N GLN A 452 7.80 3.86 15.53
CA GLN A 452 6.72 3.94 14.52
C GLN A 452 5.94 2.64 14.46
N THR A 453 4.64 2.69 14.19
CA THR A 453 3.82 1.47 14.05
C THR A 453 4.13 0.75 12.74
N PHE A 454 3.81 -0.55 12.63
CA PHE A 454 3.92 -1.26 11.34
C PHE A 454 3.06 -0.61 10.24
N GLU A 455 1.91 -0.02 10.61
CA GLU A 455 1.04 0.74 9.72
C GLU A 455 1.73 1.97 9.12
N GLU A 456 2.45 2.73 9.94
CA GLU A 456 3.23 3.89 9.48
C GLU A 456 4.38 3.44 8.56
N LEU A 457 5.04 2.33 8.86
CA LEU A 457 6.14 1.80 8.04
C LEU A 457 5.64 1.24 6.70
N GLU A 458 4.46 0.63 6.67
CA GLU A 458 3.78 0.25 5.41
C GLU A 458 3.34 1.49 4.62
N PHE A 459 2.93 2.57 5.30
CA PHE A 459 2.59 3.84 4.67
C PHE A 459 3.80 4.48 3.95
N LEU A 460 4.98 4.42 4.57
CA LEU A 460 6.24 4.86 3.96
C LEU A 460 6.71 3.97 2.80
N GLY A 461 6.06 2.82 2.59
CA GLY A 461 6.42 1.86 1.55
C GLY A 461 7.66 1.02 1.86
N LEU A 462 8.00 0.91 3.15
CA LEU A 462 9.14 0.11 3.59
C LEU A 462 8.78 -1.38 3.68
N ILE A 463 7.55 -1.68 4.11
CA ILE A 463 7.06 -3.03 4.33
C ILE A 463 5.63 -3.22 3.81
N THR A 464 5.18 -4.46 3.74
CA THR A 464 3.79 -4.81 3.47
C THR A 464 3.37 -6.02 4.30
N LYS A 465 2.07 -6.17 4.52
CA LYS A 465 1.52 -7.37 5.16
C LYS A 465 1.69 -8.59 4.26
N TYR A 466 2.14 -9.70 4.85
CA TYR A 466 2.09 -11.02 4.24
C TYR A 466 1.24 -11.93 5.13
N LYS A 467 0.09 -12.37 4.61
CA LYS A 467 -0.84 -13.23 5.35
C LYS A 467 -0.53 -14.68 5.04
N VAL A 468 -0.35 -15.48 6.09
CA VAL A 468 -0.23 -16.93 5.99
C VAL A 468 -1.12 -17.56 7.04
N SER A 469 -2.03 -18.44 6.62
CA SER A 469 -3.00 -19.06 7.53
C SER A 469 -3.74 -17.99 8.35
N ASN A 470 -3.57 -17.97 9.68
CA ASN A 470 -4.16 -16.97 10.58
C ASN A 470 -3.16 -15.91 11.08
N ALA A 471 -1.92 -15.92 10.56
CA ALA A 471 -0.86 -15.02 10.95
C ALA A 471 -0.66 -13.87 9.95
N THR A 472 -0.35 -12.67 10.47
CA THR A 472 0.10 -11.54 9.67
C THR A 472 1.59 -11.32 9.92
N LEU A 473 2.39 -11.45 8.87
CA LEU A 473 3.84 -11.34 8.91
C LEU A 473 4.31 -10.06 8.21
N VAL A 474 5.52 -9.63 8.54
CA VAL A 474 6.19 -8.47 7.92
C VAL A 474 6.94 -8.91 6.68
N ALA A 475 6.60 -8.37 5.51
CA ALA A 475 7.38 -8.55 4.30
C ALA A 475 8.11 -7.27 3.91
N ILE A 476 9.38 -7.40 3.55
CA ILE A 476 10.26 -6.34 3.02
C ILE A 476 10.91 -6.87 1.74
N PRO A 477 11.24 -6.06 0.72
CA PRO A 477 11.98 -6.57 -0.43
C PRO A 477 13.30 -7.24 0.01
N PRO A 478 13.60 -8.51 -0.34
CA PRO A 478 14.85 -9.18 0.06
C PRO A 478 16.11 -8.42 -0.34
N ILE A 479 16.04 -7.68 -1.45
CA ILE A 479 17.12 -6.83 -1.94
C ILE A 479 17.52 -5.70 -0.97
N ALA A 480 16.66 -5.35 -0.01
CA ALA A 480 16.95 -4.39 1.07
C ALA A 480 18.12 -4.83 1.98
N VAL A 481 18.47 -6.12 2.01
CA VAL A 481 19.64 -6.60 2.76
C VAL A 481 20.95 -5.92 2.32
N ASN A 482 21.04 -5.48 1.06
CA ASN A 482 22.24 -4.82 0.53
C ASN A 482 22.48 -3.46 1.19
N LEU A 483 21.46 -2.89 1.83
CA LEU A 483 21.55 -1.62 2.55
C LEU A 483 22.06 -1.81 3.99
N CYS A 484 22.21 -3.06 4.47
CA CYS A 484 22.64 -3.38 5.82
C CYS A 484 24.13 -3.72 5.86
N LYS A 485 24.91 -2.96 6.63
CA LYS A 485 26.36 -3.19 6.82
C LYS A 485 26.72 -4.09 8.00
N ASP A 486 25.75 -4.41 8.87
CA ASP A 486 25.95 -5.18 10.09
C ASP A 486 26.32 -6.66 9.81
N ASP A 487 27.18 -7.22 10.66
CA ASP A 487 27.70 -8.59 10.52
C ASP A 487 26.67 -9.69 10.75
N HIS A 488 25.60 -9.45 11.52
CA HIS A 488 24.49 -10.39 11.69
C HIS A 488 23.79 -10.70 10.35
N PHE A 489 23.94 -9.81 9.36
CA PHE A 489 23.38 -9.95 8.02
C PHE A 489 24.35 -10.62 7.03
N ASN A 490 25.59 -10.93 7.43
CA ASN A 490 26.56 -11.64 6.59
C ASN A 490 26.03 -13.00 6.13
N SER A 491 25.36 -13.74 7.03
CA SER A 491 24.74 -15.03 6.68
C SER A 491 23.62 -14.89 5.66
N ILE A 492 22.86 -13.78 5.68
CA ILE A 492 21.82 -13.51 4.67
C ILE A 492 22.49 -13.21 3.31
N ARG A 493 23.59 -12.44 3.30
CA ARG A 493 24.37 -12.22 2.07
C ARG A 493 25.00 -13.52 1.56
N ALA A 494 25.42 -14.43 2.44
CA ALA A 494 25.93 -15.73 2.07
C ALA A 494 24.85 -16.62 1.43
N ILE A 495 23.61 -16.60 1.93
CA ILE A 495 22.47 -17.29 1.31
C ILE A 495 22.25 -16.80 -0.11
N LYS A 496 22.30 -15.48 -0.35
CA LYS A 496 22.22 -14.91 -1.71
C LYS A 496 23.28 -15.49 -2.64
N ASN A 497 24.52 -15.63 -2.17
CA ASN A 497 25.60 -16.22 -2.97
C ASN A 497 25.36 -17.72 -3.27
N ILE A 498 24.85 -18.49 -2.30
CA ILE A 498 24.49 -19.90 -2.54
C ILE A 498 23.45 -20.00 -3.66
N LEU A 499 22.39 -19.18 -3.58
CA LEU A 499 21.30 -19.16 -4.55
C LEU A 499 21.73 -18.70 -5.94
N LYS A 500 22.75 -17.84 -6.04
CA LYS A 500 23.29 -17.36 -7.33
C LYS A 500 24.08 -18.43 -8.08
N TYR A 501 24.72 -19.37 -7.38
CA TYR A 501 25.78 -20.22 -7.95
C TYR A 501 25.63 -21.73 -7.71
N GLN A 502 24.70 -22.20 -6.85
CA GLN A 502 24.63 -23.61 -6.46
C GLN A 502 23.25 -24.24 -6.70
N SER A 503 23.09 -24.96 -7.81
CA SER A 503 21.87 -25.69 -8.18
C SER A 503 21.90 -27.20 -7.82
N HIS A 504 22.61 -27.59 -6.75
CA HIS A 504 22.84 -29.00 -6.38
C HIS A 504 22.49 -29.30 -4.92
N TRP A 505 22.31 -30.59 -4.60
CA TRP A 505 21.91 -31.09 -3.27
C TRP A 505 22.85 -30.62 -2.13
N GLN A 506 24.16 -30.51 -2.38
CA GLN A 506 25.13 -29.95 -1.42
C GLN A 506 24.89 -28.45 -1.13
N GLY A 507 24.36 -27.71 -2.12
CA GLY A 507 23.93 -26.33 -1.93
C GLY A 507 22.68 -26.24 -1.06
N TRP A 508 21.82 -27.26 -1.08
CA TRP A 508 20.61 -27.32 -0.25
C TRP A 508 20.93 -27.53 1.23
N GLU A 509 21.86 -28.43 1.57
CA GLU A 509 22.32 -28.63 2.95
C GLU A 509 22.94 -27.35 3.52
N LYS A 510 23.83 -26.73 2.73
CA LYS A 510 24.49 -25.47 3.07
C LYS A 510 23.49 -24.33 3.24
N PHE A 511 22.49 -24.27 2.38
CA PHE A 511 21.38 -23.32 2.47
C PHE A 511 20.59 -23.51 3.77
N CYS A 512 20.17 -24.73 4.10
CA CYS A 512 19.38 -25.02 5.30
C CYS A 512 20.15 -24.64 6.58
N ALA A 513 21.44 -24.97 6.65
CA ALA A 513 22.29 -24.60 7.76
C ALA A 513 22.43 -23.07 7.89
N GLN A 514 22.66 -22.35 6.80
CA GLN A 514 22.73 -20.88 6.84
C GLN A 514 21.39 -20.23 7.16
N LEU A 515 20.28 -20.77 6.67
CA LEU A 515 18.95 -20.25 6.99
C LEU A 515 18.66 -20.40 8.49
N LEU A 516 19.06 -21.51 9.11
CA LEU A 516 18.95 -21.69 10.55
C LEU A 516 19.79 -20.65 11.32
N VAL A 517 21.05 -20.40 10.89
CA VAL A 517 21.88 -19.31 11.46
C VAL A 517 21.16 -17.97 11.34
N VAL A 518 20.60 -17.66 10.18
CA VAL A 518 19.85 -16.42 9.95
C VAL A 518 18.67 -16.32 10.91
N LYS A 519 17.80 -17.33 11.00
CA LYS A 519 16.63 -17.26 11.89
C LYS A 519 17.04 -17.02 13.34
N LEU A 520 17.99 -17.80 13.85
CA LEU A 520 18.47 -17.67 15.23
C LEU A 520 19.11 -16.30 15.50
N SER A 521 19.97 -15.83 14.58
CA SER A 521 20.61 -14.50 14.70
C SER A 521 19.57 -13.38 14.66
N MET A 522 18.52 -13.51 13.85
CA MET A 522 17.46 -12.49 13.74
C MET A 522 16.52 -12.51 14.95
N PHE A 523 16.24 -13.66 15.56
CA PHE A 523 15.52 -13.71 16.84
C PHE A 523 16.34 -13.03 17.94
N HIS A 524 17.64 -13.32 18.02
CA HIS A 524 18.54 -12.67 18.96
C HIS A 524 18.63 -11.16 18.73
N TYR A 525 18.69 -10.69 17.47
CA TYR A 525 18.64 -9.27 17.13
C TYR A 525 17.38 -8.55 17.65
N LEU A 526 16.26 -9.28 17.75
CA LEU A 526 15.01 -8.75 18.32
C LEU A 526 14.97 -8.86 19.86
N ASP A 527 16.08 -9.22 20.52
CA ASP A 527 16.24 -9.70 21.90
C ASP A 527 15.18 -10.72 22.32
N VAL A 528 14.85 -11.65 21.43
CA VAL A 528 14.09 -12.85 21.78
C VAL A 528 15.11 -13.87 22.29
N ASN A 529 15.05 -14.19 23.58
CA ASN A 529 16.01 -15.11 24.22
C ASN A 529 15.49 -16.54 24.35
N SER A 530 14.20 -16.78 24.10
CA SER A 530 13.62 -18.12 24.13
C SER A 530 12.49 -18.24 23.12
N ILE A 531 12.45 -19.34 22.38
CA ILE A 531 11.42 -19.63 21.37
C ILE A 531 10.99 -21.09 21.43
N THR A 532 9.80 -21.37 20.95
CA THR A 532 9.32 -22.73 20.68
C THR A 532 9.82 -23.24 19.33
N MET A 533 9.75 -24.56 19.11
CA MET A 533 10.01 -25.14 17.77
C MET A 533 9.04 -24.60 16.72
N THR A 534 7.78 -24.30 17.09
CA THR A 534 6.80 -23.67 16.19
C THR A 534 7.18 -22.25 15.83
N GLU A 535 7.69 -21.46 16.76
CA GLU A 535 8.17 -20.10 16.45
C GLU A 535 9.41 -20.14 15.56
N LEU A 536 10.36 -21.04 15.85
CA LEU A 536 11.54 -21.23 15.00
C LEU A 536 11.18 -21.68 13.60
N LEU A 537 10.25 -22.64 13.47
CA LEU A 537 9.96 -23.32 12.21
C LEU A 537 8.72 -22.80 11.46
N GLY A 538 7.92 -21.94 12.09
CA GLY A 538 6.64 -21.48 11.57
C GLY A 538 5.46 -22.36 11.97
N GLN A 539 4.25 -21.78 12.04
CA GLN A 539 3.01 -22.46 12.44
C GLN A 539 2.54 -23.52 11.44
N ASP A 540 2.94 -23.40 10.18
CA ASP A 540 2.58 -24.36 9.13
C ASP A 540 3.55 -25.56 9.08
N ALA A 541 4.60 -25.59 9.91
CA ALA A 541 5.47 -26.75 10.02
C ALA A 541 4.66 -27.99 10.46
N ILE A 542 5.01 -29.15 9.89
CA ILE A 542 4.31 -30.41 10.13
C ILE A 542 4.97 -31.08 11.34
N ASN A 543 4.26 -31.20 12.46
CA ASN A 543 4.76 -31.77 13.70
C ASN A 543 3.61 -32.37 14.53
N SER A 544 3.98 -33.19 15.52
CA SER A 544 3.05 -33.70 16.52
C SER A 544 2.59 -32.60 17.49
N PRO A 545 1.34 -32.59 17.98
CA PRO A 545 0.80 -31.54 18.85
C PRO A 545 1.53 -31.37 20.21
N SER A 546 2.17 -32.41 20.73
CA SER A 546 2.73 -32.45 22.09
C SER A 546 4.14 -31.86 22.21
N SER A 547 4.86 -31.69 21.10
CA SER A 547 6.30 -31.36 21.10
C SER A 547 6.63 -29.88 20.95
N ASN A 548 5.63 -29.03 20.74
CA ASN A 548 5.81 -27.64 20.36
C ASN A 548 5.83 -26.63 21.52
N ASN A 549 5.55 -27.05 22.75
CA ASN A 549 5.38 -26.10 23.86
C ASN A 549 6.64 -25.86 24.70
N LYS A 550 7.74 -26.59 24.44
CA LYS A 550 8.98 -26.38 25.19
C LYS A 550 9.73 -25.18 24.64
N LEU A 551 10.12 -24.28 25.54
CA LEU A 551 10.97 -23.14 25.23
C LEU A 551 12.42 -23.62 25.02
N ILE A 552 13.00 -23.18 23.92
CA ILE A 552 14.40 -23.35 23.54
C ILE A 552 15.09 -22.03 23.84
N ASP A 553 16.03 -22.05 24.77
CA ASP A 553 16.91 -20.92 25.04
C ASP A 553 17.75 -20.64 23.78
N ILE A 554 17.65 -19.42 23.25
CA ILE A 554 18.39 -18.87 22.11
C ILE A 554 19.13 -17.59 22.51
N SER A 555 19.50 -17.43 23.78
CA SER A 555 20.23 -16.26 24.28
C SER A 555 21.66 -16.13 23.72
N ASP A 556 22.19 -17.18 23.10
CA ASP A 556 23.59 -17.26 22.68
C ASP A 556 23.85 -17.79 21.24
N PRO A 557 23.05 -17.47 20.21
CA PRO A 557 23.31 -17.97 18.87
C PRO A 557 24.31 -17.02 18.21
N GLY A 558 25.58 -17.42 18.21
CA GLY A 558 26.58 -16.72 17.40
C GLY A 558 26.19 -16.79 15.91
N PRO A 559 26.52 -15.76 15.10
CA PRO A 559 26.23 -15.73 13.66
C PRO A 559 27.17 -16.66 12.86
N LYS A 560 27.49 -17.84 13.39
CA LYS A 560 28.63 -18.65 12.95
C LYS A 560 28.17 -20.00 12.42
N TYR A 561 28.37 -20.16 11.12
CA TYR A 561 28.26 -21.39 10.36
C TYR A 561 29.64 -22.06 10.28
N GLU A 562 29.72 -23.35 10.56
CA GLU A 562 30.98 -24.13 10.48
C GLU A 562 30.77 -25.44 9.72
N ILE A 563 31.73 -25.81 8.88
CA ILE A 563 31.72 -27.09 8.15
C ILE A 563 32.65 -28.05 8.87
N LEU A 564 32.14 -29.21 9.24
CA LEU A 564 32.97 -30.29 9.78
C LEU A 564 33.62 -31.07 8.64
N GLU A 565 34.90 -31.40 8.81
CA GLU A 565 35.65 -32.25 7.87
C GLU A 565 35.36 -33.75 8.10
N HIS A 566 34.60 -34.09 9.14
CA HIS A 566 34.29 -35.45 9.58
C HIS A 566 32.83 -35.60 10.05
N GLN A 567 32.38 -36.84 10.20
CA GLN A 567 30.99 -37.17 10.52
C GLN A 567 30.70 -37.09 12.03
N TYR A 568 30.03 -36.06 12.51
CA TYR A 568 29.59 -35.99 13.91
C TYR A 568 28.30 -36.78 14.17
N PRO A 569 28.18 -37.50 15.31
CA PRO A 569 29.23 -37.79 16.29
C PRO A 569 30.26 -38.81 15.77
N THR A 570 31.57 -38.57 15.99
CA THR A 570 32.66 -39.53 15.71
C THR A 570 33.15 -40.21 17.01
N TYR A 571 34.17 -41.08 16.95
CA TYR A 571 34.87 -41.57 18.14
C TYR A 571 35.80 -40.52 18.81
N ARG A 572 35.98 -39.34 18.20
CA ARG A 572 36.83 -38.27 18.75
C ARG A 572 35.97 -37.34 19.59
N LYS A 573 36.42 -37.03 20.81
CA LYS A 573 35.83 -35.96 21.63
C LYS A 573 36.13 -34.62 20.96
N GLU A 574 35.09 -33.90 20.60
CA GLU A 574 35.20 -32.56 20.04
C GLU A 574 34.53 -31.55 20.92
N ASN A 575 35.21 -30.42 21.13
CA ASN A 575 34.64 -29.27 21.80
C ASN A 575 33.76 -28.52 20.81
N ILE A 576 32.54 -29.03 20.63
CA ILE A 576 31.50 -28.37 19.86
C ILE A 576 31.07 -27.09 20.60
N ASP A 577 31.18 -25.95 19.91
CA ASP A 577 30.71 -24.66 20.39
C ASP A 577 29.19 -24.58 20.22
N ARG A 578 28.47 -24.46 21.33
CA ARG A 578 27.00 -24.40 21.33
C ARG A 578 26.45 -23.16 20.60
N LYS A 579 27.29 -22.16 20.35
CA LYS A 579 26.90 -20.93 19.65
C LYS A 579 26.92 -21.05 18.13
N LYS A 580 27.14 -22.24 17.56
CA LYS A 580 27.35 -22.43 16.12
C LYS A 580 26.39 -23.44 15.53
N VAL A 581 26.00 -23.19 14.28
CA VAL A 581 25.36 -24.20 13.42
C VAL A 581 26.45 -24.92 12.63
N TYR A 582 26.43 -26.25 12.71
CA TYR A 582 27.39 -27.11 12.04
C TYR A 582 26.76 -27.76 10.82
N LEU A 583 27.45 -27.71 9.69
CA LEU A 583 27.23 -28.61 8.56
C LEU A 583 28.12 -29.84 8.75
N ASN A 584 27.50 -31.01 8.77
CA ASN A 584 28.16 -32.28 8.98
C ASN A 584 28.85 -32.78 7.70
N ALA A 585 29.84 -33.66 7.83
CA ALA A 585 30.46 -34.26 6.65
C ALA A 585 29.53 -35.28 5.99
N THR A 586 29.71 -35.46 4.68
CA THR A 586 28.98 -36.42 3.86
C THR A 586 28.93 -37.81 4.51
N GLY A 587 27.74 -38.42 4.52
CA GLY A 587 27.50 -39.77 5.05
C GLY A 587 27.22 -39.83 6.55
N ALA A 588 27.17 -38.68 7.23
CA ALA A 588 26.75 -38.63 8.62
C ALA A 588 25.29 -39.05 8.83
N ALA A 589 24.93 -39.24 10.10
CA ALA A 589 23.56 -39.60 10.47
C ALA A 589 22.56 -38.49 10.12
N PHE A 590 22.97 -37.23 10.29
CA PHE A 590 22.24 -36.00 10.00
C PHE A 590 23.16 -34.95 9.38
N ASP A 591 22.59 -34.10 8.54
CA ASP A 591 23.34 -33.23 7.63
C ASP A 591 23.79 -31.94 8.31
N LEU A 592 23.00 -31.42 9.24
CA LEU A 592 23.34 -30.22 10.02
C LEU A 592 22.86 -30.32 11.46
N PHE A 593 23.45 -29.57 12.38
CA PHE A 593 22.99 -29.54 13.77
C PHE A 593 23.39 -28.27 14.52
N ILE A 594 22.68 -28.01 15.62
CA ILE A 594 23.04 -27.01 16.63
C ILE A 594 22.65 -27.52 18.02
N PHE A 595 23.46 -27.18 19.00
CA PHE A 595 23.16 -27.36 20.42
C PHE A 595 22.75 -26.01 21.01
N ASN A 596 21.54 -25.90 21.53
CA ASN A 596 21.06 -24.65 22.09
C ASN A 596 20.47 -24.90 23.48
N GLY A 597 21.18 -24.46 24.52
CA GLY A 597 20.93 -24.89 25.90
C GLY A 597 21.03 -26.42 26.04
N ASN A 598 19.95 -27.04 26.52
CA ASN A 598 19.81 -28.49 26.71
C ASN A 598 19.10 -29.18 25.52
N VAL A 599 18.90 -28.47 24.41
CA VAL A 599 18.20 -28.97 23.23
C VAL A 599 19.17 -29.14 22.08
N MET A 600 19.08 -30.27 21.38
CA MET A 600 19.77 -30.46 20.10
C MET A 600 18.75 -30.38 18.97
N ILE A 601 19.03 -29.55 17.96
CA ILE A 601 18.29 -29.54 16.69
C ILE A 601 19.19 -30.23 15.66
N ALA A 602 18.76 -31.38 15.17
CA ALA A 602 19.42 -32.13 14.10
C ALA A 602 18.61 -31.96 12.81
N GLY A 603 19.25 -31.58 11.72
CA GLY A 603 18.61 -31.32 10.44
C GLY A 603 18.93 -32.37 9.37
N GLN A 604 17.94 -32.69 8.56
CA GLN A 604 18.05 -33.52 7.36
C GLN A 604 17.60 -32.70 6.16
N ALA A 605 18.50 -32.40 5.23
CA ALA A 605 18.18 -31.62 4.04
C ALA A 605 17.91 -32.54 2.86
N LYS A 606 16.63 -32.67 2.48
CA LYS A 606 16.17 -33.53 1.39
C LYS A 606 15.86 -32.69 0.14
N SER A 607 16.70 -32.82 -0.88
CA SER A 607 16.44 -32.25 -2.21
C SER A 607 15.82 -33.30 -3.14
N LYS A 608 14.88 -32.94 -4.03
CA LYS A 608 14.28 -33.78 -5.10
C LYS A 608 15.04 -35.09 -5.38
N VAL A 609 14.67 -36.15 -4.68
CA VAL A 609 15.12 -37.52 -4.99
C VAL A 609 14.14 -38.07 -6.01
N LYS A 610 14.62 -38.73 -7.07
CA LYS A 610 13.74 -39.48 -7.97
C LYS A 610 13.04 -40.58 -7.14
N GLY A 611 11.80 -40.33 -6.72
CA GLY A 611 10.97 -41.25 -5.93
C GLY A 611 9.98 -40.47 -5.06
N LYS A 612 8.77 -41.02 -4.84
CA LYS A 612 7.91 -40.53 -3.76
C LYS A 612 8.69 -40.68 -2.46
N LEU A 613 8.71 -39.65 -1.60
CA LEU A 613 9.02 -39.86 -0.19
C LEU A 613 8.14 -41.01 0.29
N THR A 614 8.73 -42.12 0.71
CA THR A 614 7.95 -43.24 1.24
C THR A 614 7.31 -42.78 2.55
N GLU A 615 6.11 -43.29 2.86
CA GLU A 615 5.34 -42.95 4.09
C GLU A 615 6.16 -43.10 5.39
N ASN A 616 7.32 -43.77 5.35
CA ASN A 616 8.21 -44.00 6.49
C ASN A 616 9.53 -43.19 6.51
N LEU A 617 9.77 -42.23 5.60
CA LEU A 617 11.08 -41.54 5.58
C LEU A 617 11.36 -40.79 6.90
N GLY A 618 10.36 -40.10 7.44
CA GLY A 618 10.51 -39.36 8.71
C GLY A 618 10.96 -40.27 9.85
N MET A 619 10.37 -41.46 9.94
CA MET A 619 10.71 -42.46 10.95
C MET A 619 12.11 -43.04 10.74
N ILE A 620 12.48 -43.35 9.50
CA ILE A 620 13.81 -43.88 9.16
C ILE A 620 14.92 -42.90 9.56
N GLU A 621 14.75 -41.62 9.21
CA GLU A 621 15.74 -40.59 9.54
C GLU A 621 15.77 -40.29 11.04
N TYR A 622 14.62 -40.38 11.72
CA TYR A 622 14.53 -40.26 13.17
C TYR A 622 15.28 -41.37 13.90
N ASP A 623 15.07 -42.62 13.51
CA ASP A 623 15.73 -43.77 14.12
C ASP A 623 17.25 -43.73 13.87
N LYS A 624 17.65 -43.37 12.64
CA LYS A 624 19.05 -43.17 12.26
C LYS A 624 19.73 -42.10 13.13
N THR A 625 19.09 -40.94 13.26
CA THR A 625 19.58 -39.81 14.05
C THR A 625 19.66 -40.15 15.53
N THR A 626 18.58 -40.71 16.09
CA THR A 626 18.50 -41.07 17.51
C THR A 626 19.52 -42.15 17.88
N LYS A 627 19.72 -43.15 17.01
CA LYS A 627 20.74 -44.19 17.20
C LYS A 627 22.15 -43.59 17.21
N ALA A 628 22.45 -42.69 16.29
CA ALA A 628 23.75 -42.02 16.24
C ALA A 628 24.01 -41.17 17.50
N ILE A 629 23.01 -40.43 17.97
CA ILE A 629 23.12 -39.62 19.20
C ILE A 629 23.31 -40.51 20.43
N LYS A 630 22.51 -41.57 20.59
CA LYS A 630 22.67 -42.54 21.69
C LYS A 630 24.07 -43.15 21.70
N ASN A 631 24.60 -43.51 20.53
CA ASN A 631 25.97 -44.01 20.41
C ASN A 631 27.00 -42.93 20.80
N GLY A 632 26.82 -41.69 20.37
CA GLY A 632 27.69 -40.56 20.72
C GLY A 632 27.71 -40.27 22.23
N ILE A 633 26.56 -40.38 22.91
CA ILE A 633 26.44 -40.26 24.37
C ILE A 633 27.18 -41.43 25.05
N ASN A 634 26.92 -42.68 24.63
CA ASN A 634 27.58 -43.86 25.19
C ASN A 634 29.10 -43.84 25.03
N LEU A 635 29.60 -43.22 23.96
CA LEU A 635 31.03 -43.05 23.69
C LEU A 635 31.63 -41.84 24.43
N GLY A 636 30.83 -41.06 25.15
CA GLY A 636 31.23 -39.84 25.85
C GLY A 636 31.69 -38.72 24.90
N VAL A 637 31.29 -38.80 23.62
CA VAL A 637 31.62 -37.83 22.56
C VAL A 637 30.64 -36.66 22.61
N ILE A 638 29.37 -36.97 22.84
CA ILE A 638 28.35 -36.00 23.22
C ILE A 638 28.41 -35.93 24.74
N SER A 639 28.91 -34.83 25.30
CA SER A 639 29.08 -34.67 26.76
C SER A 639 27.76 -34.93 27.49
N ASP A 640 27.82 -35.59 28.66
CA ASP A 640 26.70 -35.94 29.57
C ASP A 640 25.86 -34.76 30.12
N LEU A 641 25.95 -33.58 29.52
CA LEU A 641 25.08 -32.45 29.82
C LEU A 641 23.67 -32.76 29.31
N LEU A 642 22.87 -33.40 30.19
CA LEU A 642 21.41 -33.59 30.18
C LEU A 642 20.73 -32.99 28.93
N LEU A 643 20.91 -33.61 27.77
CA LEU A 643 20.11 -33.29 26.60
C LEU A 643 18.69 -33.69 26.95
N GLU A 644 17.87 -32.71 27.30
CA GLU A 644 16.49 -32.96 27.69
C GLU A 644 15.68 -33.40 26.47
N ASN A 645 16.01 -32.87 25.29
CA ASN A 645 15.31 -33.18 24.04
C ASN A 645 16.25 -33.12 22.83
N VAL A 646 15.97 -33.97 21.85
CA VAL A 646 16.53 -33.92 20.50
C VAL A 646 15.37 -33.75 19.54
N PHE A 647 15.42 -32.70 18.72
CA PHE A 647 14.48 -32.51 17.62
C PHE A 647 15.14 -32.88 16.30
N LEU A 648 14.50 -33.76 15.54
CA LEU A 648 14.84 -33.98 14.14
C LEU A 648 13.99 -33.04 13.28
N VAL A 649 14.65 -32.20 12.49
CA VAL A 649 14.01 -31.33 11.51
C VAL A 649 14.34 -31.80 10.11
N ILE A 650 13.33 -32.12 9.32
CA ILE A 650 13.48 -32.52 7.92
C ILE A 650 13.17 -31.31 7.06
N PHE A 651 14.18 -30.80 6.36
CA PHE A 651 14.08 -29.70 5.40
C PHE A 651 13.94 -30.25 3.98
N ALA A 652 12.72 -30.27 3.45
CA ALA A 652 12.43 -30.75 2.11
C ALA A 652 12.23 -29.59 1.12
N ASN A 653 12.85 -29.66 -0.05
CA ASN A 653 12.63 -28.67 -1.12
C ASN A 653 11.49 -29.06 -2.09
N MET A 654 10.59 -29.93 -1.65
CA MET A 654 9.50 -30.51 -2.44
C MET A 654 8.33 -30.84 -1.52
N ASP A 655 7.17 -31.20 -2.08
CA ASP A 655 6.07 -31.74 -1.28
C ASP A 655 6.54 -33.03 -0.62
N SER A 656 6.53 -33.05 0.71
CA SER A 656 6.91 -34.24 1.45
C SER A 656 5.82 -35.32 1.39
N GLY A 657 4.56 -34.93 1.18
CA GLY A 657 3.40 -35.82 1.31
C GLY A 657 3.20 -36.37 2.72
N ILE A 658 3.95 -35.87 3.71
CA ILE A 658 3.90 -36.33 5.11
C ILE A 658 2.72 -35.66 5.81
N VAL A 659 1.90 -36.42 6.53
CA VAL A 659 0.81 -35.90 7.36
C VAL A 659 1.18 -35.92 8.84
N LYS A 660 0.57 -35.01 9.62
CA LYS A 660 0.91 -34.80 11.05
C LYS A 660 0.76 -36.05 11.92
N GLU A 661 -0.20 -36.91 11.59
CA GLU A 661 -0.54 -38.12 12.35
C GLU A 661 0.56 -39.19 12.31
N ASP A 662 1.50 -39.09 11.35
CA ASP A 662 2.55 -40.09 11.12
C ASP A 662 3.89 -39.75 11.82
N LEU A 663 3.98 -38.60 12.51
CA LEU A 663 5.23 -38.09 13.07
C LEU A 663 5.40 -38.39 14.57
N TYR A 664 6.60 -38.85 14.95
CA TYR A 664 7.02 -38.84 16.35
C TYR A 664 7.01 -37.43 16.93
N GLU A 665 6.84 -37.33 18.25
CA GLU A 665 6.84 -36.04 18.96
C GLU A 665 8.07 -35.19 18.60
N SER A 666 9.26 -35.77 18.59
CA SER A 666 10.52 -35.07 18.31
C SER A 666 10.82 -34.83 16.83
N VAL A 667 9.91 -35.11 15.90
CA VAL A 667 10.12 -34.90 14.46
C VAL A 667 9.30 -33.72 13.96
N VAL A 668 9.96 -32.81 13.25
CA VAL A 668 9.32 -31.70 12.55
C VAL A 668 9.71 -31.76 11.07
N VAL A 669 8.73 -31.63 10.18
CA VAL A 669 8.96 -31.54 8.74
C VAL A 669 8.63 -30.13 8.28
N VAL A 670 9.56 -29.58 7.53
CA VAL A 670 9.49 -28.28 6.89
C VAL A 670 9.69 -28.52 5.41
N ASP A 671 8.67 -28.22 4.63
CA ASP A 671 8.70 -28.44 3.19
C ASP A 671 8.24 -27.21 2.40
N HIS A 672 8.17 -27.31 1.08
CA HIS A 672 7.81 -26.17 0.23
C HIS A 672 6.41 -25.57 0.48
N THR A 673 5.51 -26.31 1.15
CA THR A 673 4.19 -25.84 1.56
C THR A 673 4.24 -25.03 2.86
N THR A 674 5.33 -25.17 3.64
CA THR A 674 5.49 -24.54 4.95
C THR A 674 6.05 -23.12 4.83
N HIS A 675 5.24 -22.22 4.26
CA HIS A 675 5.65 -20.86 3.90
C HIS A 675 6.24 -20.01 5.05
N GLN A 676 5.86 -20.30 6.30
CA GLN A 676 6.34 -19.56 7.48
C GLN A 676 7.79 -19.89 7.87
N PHE A 677 8.29 -21.09 7.59
CA PHE A 677 9.67 -21.45 7.94
C PHE A 677 10.66 -20.51 7.27
N PHE A 678 10.47 -20.33 5.97
CA PHE A 678 11.30 -19.49 5.12
C PHE A 678 11.09 -17.99 5.44
N GLY A 679 9.95 -17.64 6.06
CA GLY A 679 9.55 -16.27 6.26
C GLY A 679 9.20 -15.59 4.93
N PRO A 680 8.61 -14.38 4.96
CA PRO A 680 8.15 -13.73 3.74
C PRO A 680 9.28 -13.47 2.75
N ASN A 681 10.51 -13.21 3.20
CA ASN A 681 11.64 -12.93 2.31
C ASN A 681 12.20 -14.16 1.60
N MET A 682 12.15 -15.36 2.19
CA MET A 682 12.72 -16.58 1.59
C MET A 682 11.67 -17.47 0.91
N ARG A 683 10.38 -17.10 0.98
CA ARG A 683 9.27 -17.92 0.47
C ARG A 683 9.36 -18.30 -1.02
N LEU A 684 10.06 -17.49 -1.83
CA LEU A 684 10.18 -17.69 -3.27
C LEU A 684 11.31 -18.66 -3.67
N LEU A 685 12.07 -19.19 -2.71
CA LEU A 685 13.26 -20.01 -2.96
C LEU A 685 12.99 -21.47 -3.29
N LEU A 686 11.75 -21.91 -3.16
CA LEU A 686 11.38 -23.33 -3.28
C LEU A 686 10.68 -23.63 -4.62
N HIS A 687 10.53 -22.62 -5.46
CA HIS A 687 10.05 -22.71 -6.84
C HIS A 687 11.23 -22.73 -7.80
#